data_AF-A0A1G1PJM3-F1
#
_entry.id   AF-A0A1G1PJM3-F1
#
_cell.length_a   1.000
_cell.length_b   1.000
_cell.length_c   1.000
_cell.angle_alpha   90.00
_cell.angle_beta   90.00
_cell.angle_gamma   90.00
#
_symmetry.space_group_name_H-M   'P 1'
#
loop_
_entity.id
_entity.type
_entity.pdbx_description
1 polymer ?
#
loop_
_entity_poly.entity_id
_entity_poly.type
_entity_poly.pdbx_seq_one_letter_code
_entity_poly.pdbx_strand_id
1 'polypeptide(L)'
;TIKSAKKMVEKARLEVWDILDDVIREHPVLLNRAPTLHRLGIQAFEPVLIEGKAIRIHPLVCTAFNADFDGDQMAVHVPLSIEAQMECRLLMLSTNNIFSPANGNPITTPTQDIVLGCYYLTKEKEGEKGEGKLFSDRQEALIAFEDDQITLHAKIRVRIDGKIIDTIVGRVIFNNVFPKEFPFVNSVMSKSELGDVILDVHKQFGNNETVKILDKLKKLGFEYATLAGISIAVDDLHIPREKDKFIKEAREEVLHVETQYRKGLITDGERYNNVIDIWTTTTDKISDRIFEELDPFNPILMMANSGARGSKQQIRQLAGMRGLMAKPSGEIIESPITANFREGLTVLEYFISTHGARKGLADTALKTADSGYLTRRLVDVAQDVIITGDDCGTLNGIFFSAIIEGDEVVVPLKERIIGRVALDNIVDIITDEIIVSAGEQITKDSADRIEGAGIERIRIRSVLTCEADHGICAKCYGRNLATGRMVELGEAIGIIAAQSIGEPGTQLTMRTFHIGGTAYRVVAQSFIKAKNKGIVKYHNLRVAEKEKGFVVLNRNGQVSINDGAGRELERYTVPHGALLTAGEEKKVSKDEIFVKWDPYTVPILTEVSGKVRYEDIKEGVTIREESDSETGLTERVVIEHKGEYHPQIVILDNKNEVQALYSIPSGAHIVVKDGQKVAGGDLIAKTPRKTIKTKDITGGLPRVAELFEARRPKDPAIISEIDGVVEFGPSKKGQRRVIVKNPQTNMKKEYLIPHGKHLNVYKNDKVVAGQQIIDGPVVPQDILRVSGDKKLQEYLVNEIQEVYRFQGVKINDKHIEVIVRQMLKKVRIDESGDTDFLVGMQIDKIKFLEENEHIKKKGGKPASATQVLLGITKAALSTESFISAASFQETTRVLTDAAASGKRDELRGLKENVIMGHLIPAGTGFEAHRNIEVGKNL
;
A
#
# COMPACT_ATOMS: atom_id res chain seq x y z
N THR A 1 0.51 8.36 63.46
CA THR A 1 -0.39 7.21 63.15
C THR A 1 -0.97 7.38 61.75
N ILE A 2 -1.26 6.29 61.04
CA ILE A 2 -1.84 6.34 59.66
C ILE A 2 -3.13 7.19 59.61
N LYS A 3 -3.97 7.12 60.65
CA LYS A 3 -5.18 7.95 60.76
C LYS A 3 -4.89 9.45 60.76
N SER A 4 -3.79 9.89 61.39
CA SER A 4 -3.38 11.30 61.40
C SER A 4 -2.84 11.72 60.04
N ALA A 5 -2.02 10.87 59.40
CA ALA A 5 -1.50 11.13 58.06
C ALA A 5 -2.64 11.26 57.04
N LYS A 6 -3.64 10.36 57.09
CA LYS A 6 -4.82 10.44 56.23
C LYS A 6 -5.56 11.78 56.37
N LYS A 7 -5.75 12.27 57.60
CA LYS A 7 -6.36 13.59 57.85
C LYS A 7 -5.51 14.76 57.33
N MET A 8 -4.18 14.63 57.30
CA MET A 8 -3.29 15.65 56.74
C MET A 8 -3.39 15.69 55.21
N VAL A 9 -3.43 14.51 54.57
CA VAL A 9 -3.61 14.34 53.12
C VAL A 9 -4.99 14.85 52.67
N GLU A 10 -6.06 14.48 53.38
CA GLU A 10 -7.43 14.95 53.07
C GLU A 10 -7.57 16.48 53.17
N LYS A 11 -6.78 17.11 54.04
CA LYS A 11 -6.74 18.58 54.19
C LYS A 11 -5.72 19.25 53.26
N ALA A 12 -5.03 18.50 52.41
CA ALA A 12 -4.00 18.97 51.47
C ALA A 12 -3.02 19.96 52.12
N ARG A 13 -2.51 19.63 53.31
CA ARG A 13 -1.54 20.50 53.99
C ARG A 13 -0.24 20.62 53.18
N LEU A 14 0.49 21.72 53.39
CA LEU A 14 1.73 22.02 52.65
C LEU A 14 2.77 20.89 52.74
N GLU A 15 2.92 20.28 53.91
CA GLU A 15 3.90 19.22 54.14
C GLU A 15 3.65 17.95 53.30
N VAL A 16 2.42 17.77 52.77
CA VAL A 16 2.06 16.63 51.91
C VAL A 16 2.66 16.80 50.51
N TRP A 17 2.78 18.04 50.03
CA TRP A 17 3.31 18.32 48.69
C TRP A 17 4.81 18.08 48.61
N ASP A 18 5.56 18.41 49.66
CA ASP A 18 7.00 18.11 49.74
C ASP A 18 7.25 16.59 49.71
N ILE A 19 6.48 15.82 50.48
CA ILE A 19 6.55 14.35 50.45
C ILE A 19 6.13 13.79 49.09
N LEU A 20 5.11 14.39 48.47
CA LEU A 20 4.67 13.97 47.15
C LEU A 20 5.76 14.19 46.10
N ASP A 21 6.46 15.33 46.12
CA ASP A 21 7.58 15.62 45.20
C ASP A 21 8.70 14.59 45.35
N ASP A 22 9.04 14.20 46.58
CA ASP A 22 10.03 13.15 46.84
C ASP A 22 9.57 11.77 46.36
N VAL A 23 8.29 11.43 46.52
CA VAL A 23 7.73 10.14 46.10
C VAL A 23 7.62 10.01 44.58
N ILE A 24 7.30 11.10 43.88
CA ILE A 24 7.18 11.08 42.42
C ILE A 24 8.54 11.19 41.73
N ARG A 25 9.58 11.64 42.44
CA ARG A 25 10.94 11.71 41.89
C ARG A 25 11.39 10.32 41.47
N GLU A 26 11.79 10.19 40.22
CA GLU A 26 12.19 8.92 39.60
C GLU A 26 11.10 7.83 39.56
N HIS A 27 9.83 8.15 39.80
CA HIS A 27 8.73 7.20 39.71
C HIS A 27 7.99 7.33 38.37
N PRO A 28 8.18 6.40 37.41
CA PRO A 28 7.49 6.49 36.13
C PRO A 28 5.97 6.29 36.30
N VAL A 29 5.19 6.92 35.42
CA VAL A 29 3.75 6.72 35.27
C VAL A 29 3.44 6.30 33.84
N LEU A 30 2.44 5.46 33.64
CA LEU A 30 1.98 5.03 32.34
C LEU A 30 0.80 5.90 31.89
N LEU A 31 0.90 6.47 30.69
CA LEU A 31 -0.20 7.14 30.02
C LEU A 31 -0.76 6.23 28.93
N ASN A 32 -2.09 6.16 28.84
CA ASN A 32 -2.82 5.36 27.86
C ASN A 32 -3.91 6.20 27.18
N ARG A 33 -3.98 6.12 25.85
CA ARG A 33 -5.13 6.60 25.07
C ARG A 33 -5.90 5.42 24.49
N ALA A 34 -7.15 5.27 24.91
CA ALA A 34 -8.05 4.22 24.40
C ALA A 34 -8.83 4.71 23.17
N PRO A 35 -9.09 3.86 22.16
CA PRO A 35 -8.68 2.45 22.05
C PRO A 35 -7.21 2.29 21.62
N THR A 36 -6.48 1.39 22.28
CA THR A 36 -5.06 1.12 21.98
C THR A 36 -4.92 0.17 20.79
N LEU A 37 -4.78 0.70 19.58
CA LEU A 37 -4.62 -0.09 18.35
C LEU A 37 -3.17 -0.57 18.10
N HIS A 38 -2.20 0.11 18.70
CA HIS A 38 -0.78 -0.18 18.55
C HIS A 38 -0.02 0.13 19.85
N ARG A 39 1.17 -0.46 20.00
CA ARG A 39 1.97 -0.36 21.24
C ARG A 39 2.26 1.07 21.73
N LEU A 40 2.35 2.07 20.84
CA LEU A 40 2.69 3.44 21.22
C LEU A 40 1.50 4.22 21.81
N GLY A 41 0.30 3.65 21.78
CA GLY A 41 -0.86 4.18 22.51
C GLY A 41 -0.74 4.03 24.03
N ILE A 42 0.30 3.35 24.53
CA ILE A 42 0.69 3.30 25.94
C ILE A 42 2.19 3.59 26.05
N GLN A 43 2.56 4.60 26.83
CA GLN A 43 3.97 4.96 27.07
C GLN A 43 4.20 5.37 28.52
N ALA A 44 5.43 5.23 28.99
CA ALA A 44 5.85 5.71 30.31
C ALA A 44 6.42 7.13 30.23
N PHE A 45 6.17 7.89 31.30
CA PHE A 45 6.61 9.27 31.49
C PHE A 45 7.01 9.49 32.94
N GLU A 46 7.78 10.55 33.19
CA GLU A 46 8.03 11.03 34.54
C GLU A 46 6.98 12.12 34.87
N PRO A 47 6.26 12.01 35.99
CA PRO A 47 5.22 12.96 36.38
C PRO A 47 5.84 14.30 36.82
N VAL A 48 5.18 15.39 36.47
CA VAL A 48 5.52 16.75 36.93
C VAL A 48 4.27 17.37 37.55
N LEU A 49 4.39 17.88 38.77
CA LEU A 49 3.28 18.56 39.46
C LEU A 49 2.95 19.85 38.74
N ILE A 50 1.66 20.03 38.46
CA ILE A 50 1.11 21.21 37.80
C ILE A 50 -0.19 21.64 38.49
N GLU A 51 -0.53 22.92 38.35
CA GLU A 51 -1.86 23.40 38.73
C GLU A 51 -2.90 23.04 37.66
N GLY A 52 -4.11 22.69 38.11
CA GLY A 52 -5.25 22.37 37.25
C GLY A 52 -5.71 20.91 37.33
N LYS A 53 -6.66 20.55 36.47
CA LYS A 53 -7.26 19.20 36.41
C LYS A 53 -7.01 18.48 35.07
N ALA A 54 -6.27 19.11 34.17
CA ALA A 54 -5.98 18.56 32.84
C ALA A 54 -4.58 17.96 32.82
N ILE A 55 -4.45 16.80 32.19
CA ILE A 55 -3.14 16.16 31.95
C ILE A 55 -2.42 16.96 30.87
N ARG A 56 -1.18 17.38 31.15
CA ARG A 56 -0.30 17.97 30.12
C ARG A 56 0.53 16.85 29.50
N ILE A 57 0.57 16.83 28.18
CA ILE A 57 1.33 15.85 27.39
C ILE A 57 2.34 16.56 26.50
N HIS A 58 3.46 15.88 26.22
CA HIS A 58 4.49 16.43 25.36
C HIS A 58 4.05 16.43 23.87
N PRO A 59 4.20 17.53 23.11
CA PRO A 59 3.68 17.61 21.73
C PRO A 59 4.22 16.54 20.77
N LEU A 60 5.49 16.12 20.92
CA LEU A 60 6.10 15.12 20.03
C LEU A 60 5.53 13.70 20.19
N VAL A 61 4.84 13.41 21.30
CA VAL A 61 4.21 12.09 21.49
C VAL A 61 2.75 12.07 21.02
N CYS A 62 2.14 13.22 20.71
CA CYS A 62 0.75 13.29 20.28
C CYS A 62 0.49 12.49 19.00
N THR A 63 1.44 12.47 18.06
CA THR A 63 1.35 11.63 16.85
C THR A 63 1.38 10.14 17.19
N ALA A 64 2.16 9.74 18.19
CA ALA A 64 2.24 8.36 18.65
C ALA A 64 0.97 7.91 19.38
N PHE A 65 0.31 8.80 20.13
CA PHE A 65 -1.00 8.53 20.72
C PHE A 65 -2.17 8.73 19.74
N ASN A 66 -1.91 9.34 18.58
CA ASN A 66 -2.92 9.90 17.68
C ASN A 66 -3.92 10.82 18.42
N ALA A 67 -3.41 11.62 19.36
CA ALA A 67 -4.20 12.45 20.26
C ALA A 67 -4.48 13.83 19.68
N ASP A 68 -5.75 14.25 19.77
CA ASP A 68 -6.21 15.58 19.41
C ASP A 68 -6.64 16.35 20.67
N PHE A 69 -6.66 17.68 20.63
CA PHE A 69 -6.96 18.53 21.80
C PHE A 69 -8.37 19.14 21.74
N ASP A 70 -9.37 18.37 21.31
CA ASP A 70 -10.78 18.79 21.19
C ASP A 70 -11.69 18.24 22.32
N GLY A 71 -11.10 17.57 23.31
CA GLY A 71 -11.82 16.97 24.44
C GLY A 71 -11.42 15.52 24.77
N ASP A 72 -10.45 14.97 24.05
CA ASP A 72 -9.89 13.64 24.30
C ASP A 72 -9.43 13.43 25.76
N GLN A 73 -9.57 12.18 26.20
CA GLN A 73 -9.19 11.75 27.55
C GLN A 73 -8.08 10.69 27.48
N MET A 74 -7.21 10.71 28.48
CA MET A 74 -6.16 9.72 28.67
C MET A 74 -6.22 9.16 30.10
N ALA A 75 -5.87 7.89 30.25
CA ALA A 75 -5.78 7.22 31.54
C ALA A 75 -4.33 7.22 32.05
N VAL A 76 -4.18 7.38 33.37
CA VAL A 76 -2.89 7.30 34.07
C VAL A 76 -2.88 6.03 34.91
N HIS A 77 -1.82 5.23 34.79
CA HIS A 77 -1.58 4.06 35.64
C HIS A 77 -0.24 4.21 36.39
N VAL A 78 -0.21 3.81 37.66
CA VAL A 78 0.97 3.93 38.52
C VAL A 78 1.56 2.54 38.79
N PRO A 79 2.77 2.21 38.29
CA PRO A 79 3.43 0.93 38.55
C PRO A 79 3.93 0.86 40.00
N LEU A 80 3.50 -0.17 40.73
CA LEU A 80 3.79 -0.29 42.17
C LEU A 80 5.02 -1.15 42.50
N SER A 81 5.28 -2.22 41.74
CA SER A 81 6.43 -3.09 41.98
C SER A 81 7.71 -2.51 41.37
N ILE A 82 8.85 -2.86 41.96
CA ILE A 82 10.16 -2.40 41.48
C ILE A 82 10.41 -2.91 40.06
N GLU A 83 10.04 -4.16 39.79
CA GLU A 83 10.17 -4.79 38.48
C GLU A 83 9.35 -4.04 37.43
N ALA A 84 8.11 -3.66 37.76
CA ALA A 84 7.25 -2.89 36.85
C ALA A 84 7.79 -1.49 36.60
N GLN A 85 8.34 -0.82 37.63
CA GLN A 85 8.98 0.49 37.47
C GLN A 85 10.22 0.41 36.58
N MET A 86 11.05 -0.62 36.77
CA MET A 86 12.22 -0.87 35.93
C MET A 86 11.82 -1.17 34.48
N GLU A 87 10.81 -2.01 34.26
CA GLU A 87 10.28 -2.31 32.92
C GLU A 87 9.73 -1.06 32.23
N CYS A 88 8.98 -0.23 32.96
CA CYS A 88 8.48 1.05 32.45
C CYS A 88 9.63 1.97 32.00
N ARG A 89 10.69 2.09 32.80
CA ARG A 89 11.83 2.97 32.50
C ARG A 89 12.69 2.45 31.34
N LEU A 90 12.91 1.14 31.27
CA LEU A 90 13.78 0.55 30.26
C LEU A 90 13.07 0.35 28.91
N LEU A 91 11.82 -0.10 28.92
CA LEU A 91 11.12 -0.51 27.70
C LEU A 91 10.06 0.50 27.24
N MET A 92 9.31 1.10 28.16
CA MET A 92 8.11 1.88 27.83
C MET A 92 8.32 3.39 27.80
N LEU A 93 9.45 3.88 28.30
CA LEU A 93 9.75 5.31 28.34
C LEU A 93 9.67 5.91 26.93
N SER A 94 8.98 7.05 26.81
CA SER A 94 8.76 7.70 25.51
C SER A 94 10.05 8.00 24.75
N THR A 95 11.15 8.29 25.47
CA THR A 95 12.48 8.53 24.89
C THR A 95 13.09 7.30 24.21
N ASN A 96 12.64 6.09 24.55
CA ASN A 96 13.14 4.85 23.95
C ASN A 96 12.31 4.42 22.74
N ASN A 97 11.12 5.00 22.56
CA ASN A 97 10.12 4.57 21.57
C ASN A 97 9.90 5.64 20.49
N ILE A 98 10.95 5.96 19.74
CA ILE A 98 11.00 7.04 18.73
C ILE A 98 10.54 6.58 17.34
N PHE A 99 10.69 5.29 17.03
CA PHE A 99 10.44 4.75 15.69
C PHE A 99 9.14 3.96 15.60
N SER A 100 8.54 3.98 14.41
CA SER A 100 7.38 3.17 14.10
C SER A 100 7.76 1.69 13.97
N PRO A 101 7.06 0.77 14.68
CA PRO A 101 7.29 -0.66 14.54
C PRO A 101 6.89 -1.21 13.16
N ALA A 102 6.04 -0.49 12.40
CA ALA A 102 5.53 -0.96 11.11
C ALA A 102 6.57 -0.82 9.98
N ASN A 103 7.38 0.24 9.99
CA ASN A 103 8.29 0.58 8.90
C ASN A 103 9.68 1.10 9.33
N GLY A 104 9.88 1.40 10.62
CA GLY A 104 11.16 1.90 11.14
C GLY A 104 11.42 3.38 10.89
N ASN A 105 10.43 4.12 10.38
CA ASN A 105 10.53 5.58 10.26
C ASN A 105 10.33 6.25 11.63
N PRO A 106 10.96 7.40 11.90
CA PRO A 106 10.72 8.15 13.13
C PRO A 106 9.23 8.57 13.22
N ILE A 107 8.56 8.21 14.32
CA ILE A 107 7.15 8.60 14.57
C ILE A 107 7.07 9.84 15.45
N THR A 108 8.01 9.99 16.39
CA THR A 108 8.15 11.20 17.22
C THR A 108 8.92 12.25 16.42
N THR A 109 8.33 12.69 15.31
CA THR A 109 8.84 13.80 14.49
C THR A 109 8.12 15.08 14.87
N PRO A 110 8.76 16.25 14.66
CA PRO A 110 8.07 17.52 14.63
C PRO A 110 6.82 17.44 13.73
N THR A 111 5.70 17.97 14.21
CA THR A 111 4.45 18.03 13.45
C THR A 111 3.86 19.43 13.49
N GLN A 112 2.95 19.70 12.55
CA GLN A 112 2.17 20.94 12.47
C GLN A 112 3.07 22.19 12.57
N ASP A 113 2.83 23.03 13.58
CA ASP A 113 3.45 24.34 13.75
C ASP A 113 4.98 24.25 13.88
N ILE A 114 5.50 23.18 14.51
CA ILE A 114 6.95 23.00 14.66
C ILE A 114 7.60 22.84 13.28
N VAL A 115 6.98 22.06 12.38
CA VAL A 115 7.45 21.89 11.01
C VAL A 115 7.35 23.21 10.25
N LEU A 116 6.23 23.92 10.42
CA LEU A 116 6.00 25.20 9.75
C LEU A 116 7.06 26.25 10.14
N GLY A 117 7.42 26.33 11.42
CA GLY A 117 8.48 27.22 11.91
C GLY A 117 9.85 26.86 11.36
N CYS A 118 10.22 25.57 11.37
CA CYS A 118 11.47 25.11 10.75
C CYS A 118 11.50 25.36 9.22
N TYR A 119 10.38 25.14 8.54
CA TYR A 119 10.24 25.39 7.12
C TYR A 119 10.39 26.88 6.80
N TYR A 120 9.70 27.75 7.53
CA TYR A 120 9.81 29.19 7.40
C TYR A 120 11.26 29.64 7.60
N LEU A 121 11.88 29.21 8.70
CA LEU A 121 13.28 29.54 9.04
C LEU A 121 14.26 29.13 7.93
N THR A 122 14.04 28.02 7.24
CA THR A 122 14.98 27.47 6.24
C THR A 122 14.66 27.85 4.79
N LYS A 123 13.57 28.59 4.58
CA LYS A 123 13.14 29.08 3.26
C LYS A 123 13.86 30.36 2.88
N GLU A 124 14.31 30.42 1.63
CA GLU A 124 15.00 31.58 1.06
C GLU A 124 14.03 32.51 0.33
N LYS A 125 14.39 33.80 0.27
CA LYS A 125 13.63 34.84 -0.44
C LYS A 125 14.60 35.73 -1.21
N GLU A 126 14.19 36.12 -2.42
CA GLU A 126 15.01 36.98 -3.29
C GLU A 126 14.76 38.46 -3.01
N GLY A 127 15.77 39.31 -3.20
CA GLY A 127 15.67 40.75 -3.02
C GLY A 127 15.67 41.20 -1.55
N GLU A 128 16.13 40.35 -0.64
CA GLU A 128 16.17 40.63 0.80
C GLU A 128 17.39 41.45 1.21
N LYS A 129 17.27 42.22 2.31
CA LYS A 129 18.35 43.06 2.82
C LYS A 129 19.55 42.18 3.22
N GLY A 130 20.70 42.45 2.62
CA GLY A 130 21.94 41.70 2.89
C GLY A 130 22.26 40.58 1.90
N GLU A 131 21.49 40.45 0.82
CA GLU A 131 21.74 39.48 -0.24
C GLU A 131 23.17 39.60 -0.82
N GLY A 132 23.84 38.46 -0.99
CA GLY A 132 25.18 38.33 -1.59
C GLY A 132 26.35 38.66 -0.67
N LYS A 133 26.10 39.11 0.58
CA LYS A 133 27.13 39.38 1.58
C LYS A 133 27.94 38.11 1.92
N LEU A 134 29.23 38.31 2.17
CA LEU A 134 30.19 37.25 2.52
C LEU A 134 30.59 37.41 3.98
N PHE A 135 30.50 36.32 4.75
CA PHE A 135 30.88 36.25 6.16
C PHE A 135 32.00 35.23 6.37
N SER A 136 32.88 35.54 7.32
CA SER A 136 34.06 34.77 7.67
C SER A 136 33.76 33.53 8.52
N ASP A 137 32.68 33.57 9.32
CA ASP A 137 32.19 32.43 10.11
C ASP A 137 30.68 32.54 10.43
N ARG A 138 30.15 31.54 11.15
CA ARG A 138 28.74 31.50 11.56
C ARG A 138 28.38 32.60 12.56
N GLN A 139 29.31 33.00 13.44
CA GLN A 139 29.04 34.01 14.48
C GLN A 139 28.92 35.41 13.89
N GLU A 140 29.77 35.76 12.93
CA GLU A 140 29.68 37.05 12.22
C GLU A 140 28.34 37.23 11.52
N ALA A 141 27.83 36.16 10.88
CA ALA A 141 26.51 36.17 10.26
C ALA A 141 25.39 36.37 11.31
N LEU A 142 25.49 35.75 12.48
CA LEU A 142 24.50 35.93 13.56
C LEU A 142 24.56 37.33 14.17
N ILE A 143 25.75 37.89 14.39
CA ILE A 143 25.91 39.27 14.88
C ILE A 143 25.32 40.27 13.88
N ALA A 144 25.58 40.06 12.58
CA ALA A 144 25.01 40.90 11.53
C ALA A 144 23.47 40.80 11.47
N PHE A 145 22.91 39.64 11.82
CA PHE A 145 21.46 39.47 11.94
C PHE A 145 20.90 40.20 13.17
N GLU A 146 21.56 40.08 14.32
CA GLU A 146 21.19 40.79 15.56
C GLU A 146 21.29 42.32 15.44
N ASP A 147 22.21 42.83 14.61
CA ASP A 147 22.35 44.26 14.28
C ASP A 147 21.44 44.72 13.11
N ASP A 148 20.45 43.91 12.72
CA ASP A 148 19.51 44.19 11.62
C ASP A 148 20.17 44.49 10.26
N GLN A 149 21.41 44.05 10.03
CA GLN A 149 22.14 44.28 8.78
C GLN A 149 21.78 43.29 7.68
N ILE A 150 21.15 42.17 8.04
CA ILE A 150 20.67 41.09 7.17
C ILE A 150 19.35 40.52 7.70
N THR A 151 18.51 39.95 6.83
CA THR A 151 17.26 39.28 7.24
C THR A 151 17.39 37.75 7.26
N LEU A 152 16.45 37.06 7.90
CA LEU A 152 16.44 35.59 8.05
C LEU A 152 16.54 34.85 6.71
N HIS A 153 15.86 35.36 5.68
CA HIS A 153 15.71 34.70 4.38
C HIS A 153 16.72 35.19 3.32
N ALA A 154 17.60 36.14 3.68
CA ALA A 154 18.58 36.69 2.76
C ALA A 154 19.64 35.63 2.36
N LYS A 155 19.90 35.54 1.06
CA LYS A 155 20.96 34.68 0.49
C LYS A 155 22.34 35.24 0.86
N ILE A 156 23.13 34.50 1.61
CA ILE A 156 24.46 34.88 2.11
C ILE A 156 25.50 33.82 1.74
N ARG A 157 26.77 34.22 1.72
CA ARG A 157 27.92 33.31 1.63
C ARG A 157 28.63 33.25 2.96
N VAL A 158 28.77 32.07 3.53
CA VAL A 158 29.44 31.88 4.83
C VAL A 158 30.52 30.83 4.70
N ARG A 159 31.68 31.06 5.31
CA ARG A 159 32.71 30.03 5.44
C ARG A 159 32.37 29.08 6.59
N ILE A 160 32.16 27.81 6.26
CA ILE A 160 31.84 26.73 7.19
C ILE A 160 32.80 25.57 6.92
N ASP A 161 33.49 25.10 7.96
CA ASP A 161 34.46 23.98 7.89
C ASP A 161 35.50 24.13 6.77
N GLY A 162 35.98 25.37 6.58
CA GLY A 162 36.98 25.72 5.58
C GLY A 162 36.46 25.91 4.14
N LYS A 163 35.16 25.68 3.88
CA LYS A 163 34.53 25.87 2.57
C LYS A 163 33.57 27.05 2.60
N ILE A 164 33.50 27.81 1.51
CA ILE A 164 32.49 28.88 1.34
C ILE A 164 31.23 28.21 0.79
N ILE A 165 30.11 28.37 1.49
CA ILE A 165 28.82 27.77 1.15
C ILE A 165 27.80 28.89 0.97
N ASP A 166 27.00 28.80 -0.11
CA ASP A 166 25.83 29.65 -0.32
C ASP A 166 24.67 29.14 0.56
N THR A 167 24.18 29.97 1.47
CA THR A 167 23.13 29.61 2.43
C THR A 167 22.29 30.82 2.83
N ILE A 168 21.44 30.69 3.85
CA ILE A 168 20.69 31.79 4.45
C ILE A 168 20.95 31.84 5.96
N VAL A 169 20.71 32.99 6.59
CA VAL A 169 20.87 33.16 8.04
C VAL A 169 20.04 32.15 8.82
N GLY A 170 18.79 31.93 8.41
CA GLY A 170 17.92 30.99 9.09
C GLY A 170 18.42 29.54 9.07
N ARG A 171 19.11 29.10 8.01
CA ARG A 171 19.77 27.79 7.97
C ARG A 171 20.99 27.76 8.90
N VAL A 172 21.73 28.86 9.06
CA VAL A 172 22.81 28.95 10.05
C VAL A 172 22.26 28.78 11.47
N ILE A 173 21.16 29.47 11.80
CA ILE A 173 20.48 29.36 13.10
C ILE A 173 19.98 27.94 13.32
N PHE A 174 19.32 27.34 12.32
CA PHE A 174 18.83 25.96 12.38
C PHE A 174 19.95 24.97 12.69
N ASN A 175 21.13 25.15 12.08
CA ASN A 175 22.27 24.27 12.29
C ASN A 175 22.92 24.36 13.68
N ASN A 176 22.63 25.40 14.48
CA ASN A 176 23.12 25.50 15.86
C ASN A 176 22.51 24.45 16.79
N VAL A 177 21.41 23.82 16.39
CA VAL A 177 20.75 22.76 17.16
C VAL A 177 21.57 21.48 17.16
N PHE A 178 22.31 21.21 16.08
CA PHE A 178 23.08 19.98 15.89
C PHE A 178 24.48 20.05 16.51
N PRO A 179 25.08 18.90 16.87
CA PRO A 179 26.50 18.80 17.21
C PRO A 179 27.40 19.32 16.08
N LYS A 180 28.60 19.78 16.42
CA LYS A 180 29.55 20.34 15.44
C LYS A 180 30.03 19.29 14.43
N GLU A 181 29.99 18.02 14.82
CA GLU A 181 30.38 16.87 14.01
C GLU A 181 29.31 16.48 12.97
N PHE A 182 28.10 17.03 13.06
CA PHE A 182 27.03 16.75 12.11
C PHE A 182 27.18 17.62 10.85
N PRO A 183 26.99 17.06 9.64
CA PRO A 183 27.08 17.82 8.40
C PRO A 183 26.12 19.02 8.37
N PHE A 184 26.59 20.12 7.78
CA PHE A 184 25.77 21.33 7.65
C PHE A 184 24.56 21.08 6.74
N VAL A 185 23.36 21.25 7.28
CA VAL A 185 22.08 21.05 6.58
C VAL A 185 21.74 22.31 5.79
N ASN A 186 21.78 22.23 4.46
CA ASN A 186 21.56 23.38 3.56
C ASN A 186 20.37 23.18 2.61
N SER A 187 19.27 22.61 3.09
CA SER A 187 18.03 22.44 2.32
C SER A 187 16.84 23.05 3.07
N VAL A 188 15.71 23.19 2.38
CA VAL A 188 14.44 23.61 3.00
C VAL A 188 13.88 22.44 3.80
N MET A 189 13.53 22.69 5.05
CA MET A 189 13.10 21.66 6.00
C MET A 189 11.57 21.48 5.94
N SER A 190 11.07 20.59 5.08
CA SER A 190 9.70 20.10 5.19
C SER A 190 9.61 18.94 6.19
N LYS A 191 8.39 18.45 6.45
CA LYS A 191 8.15 17.29 7.31
C LYS A 191 8.98 16.07 6.90
N SER A 192 9.18 15.84 5.59
CA SER A 192 9.94 14.68 5.11
C SER A 192 11.43 14.84 5.40
N GLU A 193 12.03 15.97 5.01
CA GLU A 193 13.47 16.20 5.22
C GLU A 193 13.81 16.26 6.72
N LEU A 194 12.92 16.81 7.56
CA LEU A 194 13.12 16.75 9.02
C LEU A 194 13.17 15.31 9.54
N GLY A 195 12.31 14.44 9.02
CA GLY A 195 12.33 13.01 9.35
C GLY A 195 13.65 12.34 8.95
N ASP A 196 14.17 12.65 7.77
CA ASP A 196 15.45 12.12 7.28
C ASP A 196 16.64 12.63 8.11
N VAL A 197 16.66 13.93 8.45
CA VAL A 197 17.68 14.52 9.32
C VAL A 197 17.69 13.86 10.70
N ILE A 198 16.51 13.64 11.31
CA ILE A 198 16.39 12.94 12.60
C ILE A 198 16.91 11.51 12.50
N LEU A 199 16.61 10.81 11.40
CA LEU A 199 17.08 9.46 11.17
C LEU A 199 18.61 9.40 11.05
N ASP A 200 19.23 10.36 10.37
CA ASP A 200 20.67 10.42 10.18
C ASP A 200 21.41 10.81 11.48
N VAL A 201 20.86 11.75 12.25
CA VAL A 201 21.31 12.04 13.62
C VAL A 201 21.30 10.77 14.48
N HIS A 202 20.20 10.00 14.42
CA HIS A 202 20.08 8.80 15.23
C HIS A 202 21.12 7.73 14.88
N LYS A 203 21.44 7.57 13.60
CA LYS A 203 22.48 6.62 13.17
C LYS A 203 23.86 7.04 13.65
N GLN A 204 24.18 8.33 13.58
CA GLN A 204 25.53 8.82 13.89
C GLN A 204 25.78 8.97 15.40
N PHE A 205 24.80 9.46 16.16
CA PHE A 205 24.97 9.81 17.59
C PHE A 205 24.14 8.96 18.55
N GLY A 206 23.24 8.11 18.04
CA GLY A 206 22.39 7.24 18.84
C GLY A 206 21.20 7.96 19.50
N ASN A 207 20.52 7.23 20.38
CA ASN A 207 19.22 7.63 20.92
C ASN A 207 19.26 8.90 21.79
N ASN A 208 20.21 8.97 22.73
CA ASN A 208 20.25 10.05 23.73
C ASN A 208 20.43 11.44 23.11
N GLU A 209 21.33 11.57 22.12
CA GLU A 209 21.53 12.85 21.42
C GLU A 209 20.36 13.19 20.51
N THR A 210 19.71 12.18 19.91
CA THR A 210 18.50 12.38 19.10
C THR A 210 17.38 13.02 19.91
N VAL A 211 17.13 12.51 21.13
CA VAL A 211 16.11 13.06 22.04
C VAL A 211 16.40 14.52 22.41
N LYS A 212 17.66 14.85 22.72
CA LYS A 212 18.06 16.24 23.01
C LYS A 212 17.83 17.16 21.81
N ILE A 213 18.17 16.69 20.61
CA ILE A 213 17.96 17.44 19.36
C ILE A 213 16.47 17.64 19.10
N LEU A 214 15.64 16.62 19.30
CA LEU A 214 14.18 16.73 19.15
C LEU A 214 13.58 17.81 20.06
N ASP A 215 14.02 17.91 21.33
CA ASP A 215 13.54 18.95 22.24
C ASP A 215 13.99 20.36 21.82
N LYS A 216 15.24 20.49 21.34
CA LYS A 216 15.75 21.76 20.79
C LYS A 216 15.02 22.17 19.51
N LEU A 217 14.78 21.24 18.58
CA LEU A 217 14.01 21.47 17.35
C LEU A 217 12.58 21.88 17.65
N LYS A 218 11.94 21.26 18.66
CA LYS A 218 10.62 21.67 19.14
C LYS A 218 10.62 23.13 19.58
N LYS A 219 11.57 23.53 20.44
CA LYS A 219 11.67 24.91 20.94
C LYS A 219 11.88 25.90 19.79
N LEU A 220 12.86 25.61 18.91
CA LEU A 220 13.17 26.42 17.75
C LEU A 220 11.95 26.56 16.82
N GLY A 221 11.29 25.45 16.50
CA GLY A 221 10.12 25.46 15.62
C GLY A 221 8.97 26.31 16.19
N PHE A 222 8.66 26.20 17.48
CA PHE A 222 7.62 27.05 18.09
C PHE A 222 7.98 28.53 18.12
N GLU A 223 9.23 28.86 18.44
CA GLU A 223 9.71 30.25 18.46
C GLU A 223 9.58 30.89 17.07
N TYR A 224 10.13 30.25 16.04
CA TYR A 224 10.08 30.79 14.68
C TYR A 224 8.71 30.70 14.03
N ALA A 225 7.87 29.73 14.40
CA ALA A 225 6.46 29.74 13.97
C ALA A 225 5.71 30.94 14.55
N THR A 226 5.98 31.30 15.80
CA THR A 226 5.38 32.48 16.44
C THR A 226 5.86 33.77 15.80
N LEU A 227 7.18 33.91 15.57
CA LEU A 227 7.77 35.08 14.93
C LEU A 227 7.34 35.25 13.47
N ALA A 228 7.11 34.14 12.76
CA ALA A 228 6.64 34.17 11.38
C ALA A 228 5.25 34.81 11.23
N GLY A 229 4.43 34.83 12.30
CA GLY A 229 3.11 35.47 12.29
C GLY A 229 2.16 34.92 11.22
N ILE A 230 2.28 33.63 10.89
CA ILE A 230 1.54 33.01 9.80
C ILE A 230 0.05 33.00 10.15
N SER A 231 -0.77 33.55 9.24
CA SER A 231 -2.22 33.64 9.38
C SER A 231 -2.92 33.13 8.12
N ILE A 232 -4.24 32.98 8.16
CA ILE A 232 -5.05 32.69 6.99
C ILE A 232 -6.11 33.79 6.89
N ALA A 233 -6.04 34.55 5.80
CA ALA A 233 -7.00 35.57 5.41
C ALA A 233 -7.73 35.19 4.12
N VAL A 234 -8.85 35.87 3.85
CA VAL A 234 -9.61 35.69 2.61
C VAL A 234 -8.77 36.07 1.38
N ASP A 235 -7.84 37.02 1.53
CA ASP A 235 -6.99 37.46 0.42
C ASP A 235 -5.86 36.48 0.08
N ASP A 236 -5.45 35.63 1.02
CA ASP A 236 -4.47 34.56 0.76
C ASP A 236 -4.99 33.51 -0.23
N LEU A 237 -6.32 33.43 -0.40
CA LEU A 237 -7.00 32.47 -1.27
C LEU A 237 -7.07 32.94 -2.72
N HIS A 238 -5.92 33.07 -3.40
CA HIS A 238 -5.87 33.61 -4.76
C HIS A 238 -6.64 32.76 -5.79
N ILE A 239 -7.64 33.35 -6.44
CA ILE A 239 -8.41 32.70 -7.52
C ILE A 239 -7.74 33.05 -8.86
N PRO A 240 -7.41 32.05 -9.71
CA PRO A 240 -6.77 32.31 -10.99
C PRO A 240 -7.67 33.12 -11.92
N ARG A 241 -7.11 34.13 -12.58
CA ARG A 241 -7.86 34.97 -13.53
C ARG A 241 -8.34 34.19 -14.75
N GLU A 242 -7.58 33.16 -15.14
CA GLU A 242 -7.88 32.30 -16.30
C GLU A 242 -8.96 31.24 -16.01
N LYS A 243 -9.42 31.11 -14.75
CA LYS A 243 -10.42 30.12 -14.36
C LYS A 243 -11.68 30.18 -15.22
N ASP A 244 -12.25 31.36 -15.41
CA ASP A 244 -13.49 31.53 -16.19
C ASP A 244 -13.30 31.13 -17.66
N LYS A 245 -12.09 31.29 -18.19
CA LYS A 245 -11.74 30.86 -19.55
C LYS A 245 -11.74 29.33 -19.64
N PHE A 246 -11.06 28.64 -18.72
CA PHE A 246 -11.06 27.17 -18.69
C PHE A 246 -12.45 26.57 -18.51
N ILE A 247 -13.29 27.19 -17.67
CA ILE A 247 -14.68 26.73 -17.49
C ILE A 247 -15.50 26.90 -18.77
N LYS A 248 -15.30 27.99 -19.52
CA LYS A 248 -15.98 28.21 -20.81
C LYS A 248 -15.52 27.19 -21.85
N GLU A 249 -14.22 26.97 -21.99
CA GLU A 249 -13.65 25.96 -22.89
C GLU A 249 -14.20 24.56 -22.58
N ALA A 250 -14.24 24.17 -21.30
CA ALA A 250 -14.79 22.89 -20.87
C ALA A 250 -16.29 22.76 -21.20
N ARG A 251 -17.08 23.82 -21.03
CA ARG A 251 -18.50 23.82 -21.39
C ARG A 251 -18.72 23.67 -22.90
N GLU A 252 -17.86 24.29 -23.72
CA GLU A 252 -17.90 24.15 -25.18
C GLU A 252 -17.53 22.73 -25.62
N GLU A 253 -16.51 22.13 -25.01
CA GLU A 253 -16.14 20.72 -25.25
C GLU A 253 -17.28 19.76 -24.85
N VAL A 254 -17.90 19.97 -23.68
CA VAL A 254 -19.07 19.18 -23.24
C VAL A 254 -20.21 19.31 -24.23
N LEU A 255 -20.50 20.53 -24.72
CA LEU A 255 -21.54 20.74 -25.74
C LEU A 255 -21.21 20.03 -27.06
N HIS A 256 -19.93 19.95 -27.43
CA HIS A 256 -19.48 19.19 -28.59
C HIS A 256 -19.76 17.69 -28.40
N VAL A 257 -19.42 17.13 -27.24
CA VAL A 257 -19.71 15.73 -26.88
C VAL A 257 -21.22 15.46 -26.87
N GLU A 258 -22.02 16.34 -26.29
CA GLU A 258 -23.49 16.23 -26.34
C GLU A 258 -24.02 16.29 -27.78
N THR A 259 -23.43 17.13 -28.64
CA THR A 259 -23.81 17.23 -30.04
C THR A 259 -23.44 15.95 -30.80
N GLN A 260 -22.27 15.36 -30.52
CA GLN A 260 -21.88 14.07 -31.08
C GLN A 260 -22.83 12.96 -30.63
N TYR A 261 -23.24 12.99 -29.37
CA TYR A 261 -24.26 12.08 -28.83
C TYR A 261 -25.58 12.26 -29.58
N ARG A 262 -26.11 13.49 -29.71
CA ARG A 262 -27.36 13.75 -30.46
C ARG A 262 -27.30 13.35 -31.94
N LYS A 263 -26.11 13.41 -32.56
CA LYS A 263 -25.86 12.91 -33.92
C LYS A 263 -25.64 11.39 -33.99
N GLY A 264 -25.64 10.73 -32.83
CA GLY A 264 -25.36 9.31 -32.54
C GLY A 264 -24.01 8.81 -33.05
N LEU A 265 -22.99 9.66 -32.96
CA LEU A 265 -21.60 9.26 -33.19
C LEU A 265 -21.00 8.52 -32.00
N ILE A 266 -21.53 8.73 -30.80
CA ILE A 266 -21.07 8.15 -29.52
C ILE A 266 -22.28 7.63 -28.73
N THR A 267 -22.03 6.70 -27.80
CA THR A 267 -23.07 6.15 -26.91
C THR A 267 -23.27 7.02 -25.66
N ASP A 268 -24.38 6.86 -24.91
CA ASP A 268 -24.58 7.61 -23.65
C ASP A 268 -23.50 7.27 -22.59
N GLY A 269 -23.06 6.01 -22.54
CA GLY A 269 -21.96 5.61 -21.66
C GLY A 269 -20.64 6.29 -22.04
N GLU A 270 -20.35 6.43 -23.33
CA GLU A 270 -19.18 7.17 -23.83
C GLU A 270 -19.32 8.67 -23.55
N ARG A 271 -20.50 9.26 -23.77
CA ARG A 271 -20.83 10.65 -23.42
C ARG A 271 -20.55 10.91 -21.94
N TYR A 272 -21.12 10.10 -21.05
CA TYR A 272 -20.95 10.24 -19.60
C TYR A 272 -19.48 10.19 -19.18
N ASN A 273 -18.71 9.22 -19.70
CA ASN A 273 -17.27 9.13 -19.40
C ASN A 273 -16.49 10.33 -19.94
N ASN A 274 -16.73 10.74 -21.18
CA ASN A 274 -16.06 11.89 -21.79
C ASN A 274 -16.34 13.18 -21.01
N VAL A 275 -17.60 13.40 -20.58
CA VAL A 275 -17.97 14.58 -19.77
C VAL A 275 -17.22 14.59 -18.43
N ILE A 276 -17.14 13.45 -17.75
CA ILE A 276 -16.37 13.33 -16.50
C ILE A 276 -14.89 13.61 -16.73
N ASP A 277 -14.30 13.07 -17.80
CA ASP A 277 -12.89 13.23 -18.10
C ASP A 277 -12.55 14.70 -18.46
N ILE A 278 -13.42 15.40 -19.19
CA ILE A 278 -13.28 16.84 -19.48
C ILE A 278 -13.27 17.64 -18.18
N TRP A 279 -14.23 17.40 -17.29
CA TRP A 279 -14.31 18.13 -16.02
C TRP A 279 -13.15 17.81 -15.08
N THR A 280 -12.68 16.56 -15.07
CA THR A 280 -11.51 16.14 -14.28
C THR A 280 -10.25 16.86 -14.78
N THR A 281 -10.01 16.83 -16.09
CA THR A 281 -8.87 17.51 -16.73
C THR A 281 -8.92 19.02 -16.50
N THR A 282 -10.10 19.62 -16.59
CA THR A 282 -10.29 21.06 -16.33
C THR A 282 -10.00 21.42 -14.88
N THR A 283 -10.46 20.58 -13.95
CA THR A 283 -10.20 20.74 -12.51
C THR A 283 -8.70 20.71 -12.21
N ASP A 284 -7.95 19.82 -12.86
CA ASP A 284 -6.51 19.70 -12.68
C ASP A 284 -5.75 20.88 -13.32
N LYS A 285 -6.13 21.31 -14.54
CA LYS A 285 -5.57 22.53 -15.17
C LYS A 285 -5.74 23.78 -14.29
N ILE A 286 -6.93 23.97 -13.72
CA ILE A 286 -7.19 25.08 -12.79
C ILE A 286 -6.32 24.94 -11.54
N SER A 287 -6.18 23.72 -11.01
CA SER A 287 -5.34 23.45 -9.85
C SER A 287 -3.89 23.82 -10.11
N ASP A 288 -3.31 23.39 -11.23
CA ASP A 288 -1.91 23.68 -11.57
C ASP A 288 -1.69 25.18 -11.72
N ARG A 289 -2.63 25.91 -12.33
CA ARG A 289 -2.54 27.36 -12.49
C ARG A 289 -2.53 28.11 -11.16
N ILE A 290 -3.28 27.64 -10.16
CA ILE A 290 -3.24 28.22 -8.79
C ILE A 290 -1.82 28.16 -8.22
N PHE A 291 -1.14 27.02 -8.37
CA PHE A 291 0.21 26.83 -7.82
C PHE A 291 1.27 27.64 -8.56
N GLU A 292 1.06 27.95 -9.84
CA GLU A 292 1.95 28.82 -10.61
C GLU A 292 1.79 30.30 -10.24
N GLU A 293 0.57 30.75 -9.94
CA GLU A 293 0.27 32.17 -9.63
C GLU A 293 0.47 32.54 -8.16
N LEU A 294 0.41 31.57 -7.23
CA LEU A 294 0.60 31.81 -5.80
C LEU A 294 2.04 32.21 -5.45
N ASP A 295 2.19 33.27 -4.66
CA ASP A 295 3.48 33.62 -4.05
C ASP A 295 4.00 32.44 -3.22
N PRO A 296 5.27 32.01 -3.39
CA PRO A 296 5.91 31.03 -2.54
C PRO A 296 5.70 31.27 -1.03
N PHE A 297 5.70 32.52 -0.57
CA PHE A 297 5.50 32.91 0.84
C PHE A 297 4.04 33.07 1.26
N ASN A 298 3.08 32.77 0.38
CA ASN A 298 1.68 32.69 0.77
C ASN A 298 1.48 31.66 1.90
N PRO A 299 0.82 32.02 3.02
CA PRO A 299 0.62 31.14 4.17
C PRO A 299 0.05 29.75 3.83
N ILE A 300 -0.94 29.71 2.94
CA ILE A 300 -1.63 28.47 2.56
C ILE A 300 -0.69 27.56 1.78
N LEU A 301 0.11 28.14 0.89
CA LEU A 301 1.12 27.40 0.13
C LEU A 301 2.25 26.91 1.05
N MET A 302 2.69 27.72 2.01
CA MET A 302 3.70 27.31 3.00
C MET A 302 3.20 26.15 3.87
N MET A 303 1.96 26.19 4.35
CA MET A 303 1.38 25.11 5.15
C MET A 303 1.32 23.78 4.37
N ALA A 304 0.93 23.83 3.10
CA ALA A 304 0.87 22.64 2.24
C ALA A 304 2.26 22.12 1.84
N ASN A 305 3.17 23.00 1.39
CA ASN A 305 4.51 22.60 0.94
C ASN A 305 5.43 22.16 2.09
N SER A 306 5.25 22.73 3.29
CA SER A 306 5.97 22.26 4.48
C SER A 306 5.51 20.88 4.94
N GLY A 307 4.32 20.44 4.52
CA GLY A 307 3.69 19.22 5.02
C GLY A 307 3.17 19.34 6.47
N ALA A 308 3.09 20.56 7.01
CA ALA A 308 2.55 20.82 8.34
C ALA A 308 1.06 20.48 8.41
N ARG A 309 0.27 21.07 7.49
CA ARG A 309 -1.16 20.81 7.30
C ARG A 309 -1.58 21.37 5.95
N GLY A 310 -2.43 20.66 5.22
CA GLY A 310 -2.82 21.09 3.88
C GLY A 310 -2.45 20.05 2.82
N SER A 311 -3.25 19.98 1.76
CA SER A 311 -2.89 19.23 0.56
C SER A 311 -3.24 20.04 -0.68
N LYS A 312 -2.65 19.69 -1.83
CA LYS A 312 -2.98 20.34 -3.11
C LYS A 312 -4.48 20.33 -3.39
N GLN A 313 -5.14 19.23 -3.03
CA GLN A 313 -6.59 19.05 -3.17
C GLN A 313 -7.41 20.00 -2.28
N GLN A 314 -6.95 20.27 -1.05
CA GLN A 314 -7.62 21.21 -0.16
C GLN A 314 -7.50 22.65 -0.68
N ILE A 315 -6.30 23.04 -1.14
CA ILE A 315 -6.07 24.35 -1.77
C ILE A 315 -6.96 24.51 -3.01
N ARG A 316 -7.05 23.48 -3.84
CA ARG A 316 -7.92 23.44 -5.02
C ARG A 316 -9.39 23.71 -4.67
N GLN A 317 -9.91 23.12 -3.59
CA GLN A 317 -11.28 23.36 -3.17
C GLN A 317 -11.50 24.77 -2.60
N LEU A 318 -10.47 25.35 -1.98
CA LEU A 318 -10.55 26.67 -1.37
C LEU A 318 -10.54 27.80 -2.40
N ALA A 319 -9.65 27.73 -3.40
CA ALA A 319 -9.42 28.83 -4.35
C ALA A 319 -9.63 28.47 -5.83
N GLY A 320 -9.71 27.18 -6.18
CA GLY A 320 -9.88 26.72 -7.56
C GLY A 320 -11.32 26.42 -7.91
N MET A 321 -11.66 25.14 -7.82
CA MET A 321 -13.02 24.63 -7.93
C MET A 321 -13.15 23.35 -7.10
N ARG A 322 -14.37 23.06 -6.62
CA ARG A 322 -14.60 21.85 -5.85
C ARG A 322 -14.62 20.58 -6.72
N GLY A 323 -15.12 20.69 -7.96
CA GLY A 323 -15.06 19.63 -8.96
C GLY A 323 -16.23 18.63 -8.90
N LEU A 324 -15.98 17.39 -9.32
CA LEU A 324 -16.98 16.32 -9.41
C LEU A 324 -17.19 15.62 -8.06
N MET A 325 -18.46 15.38 -7.70
CA MET A 325 -18.85 14.69 -6.45
C MET A 325 -19.35 13.27 -6.74
N ALA A 326 -19.23 12.38 -5.75
CA ALA A 326 -19.78 11.03 -5.83
C ALA A 326 -21.17 10.92 -5.18
N LYS A 327 -22.06 10.14 -5.80
CA LYS A 327 -23.34 9.72 -5.24
C LYS A 327 -23.12 8.69 -4.12
N PRO A 328 -24.12 8.44 -3.26
CA PRO A 328 -24.05 7.35 -2.29
C PRO A 328 -23.92 5.96 -2.94
N SER A 329 -24.30 5.79 -4.20
CA SER A 329 -24.05 4.56 -4.98
C SER A 329 -22.57 4.36 -5.35
N GLY A 330 -21.75 5.42 -5.32
CA GLY A 330 -20.36 5.43 -5.80
C GLY A 330 -20.21 5.99 -7.21
N GLU A 331 -21.30 6.20 -7.94
CA GLU A 331 -21.27 6.85 -9.27
C GLU A 331 -20.95 8.34 -9.17
N ILE A 332 -20.28 8.89 -10.17
CA ILE A 332 -19.93 10.31 -10.21
C ILE A 332 -21.12 11.12 -10.75
N ILE A 333 -21.38 12.28 -10.17
CA ILE A 333 -22.40 13.21 -10.66
C ILE A 333 -21.79 14.01 -11.82
N GLU A 334 -22.42 13.96 -12.99
CA GLU A 334 -21.93 14.62 -14.21
C GLU A 334 -21.90 16.15 -14.11
N SER A 335 -22.74 16.73 -13.23
CA SER A 335 -22.75 18.17 -12.94
C SER A 335 -21.67 18.51 -11.91
N PRO A 336 -20.58 19.21 -12.31
CA PRO A 336 -19.52 19.61 -11.39
C PRO A 336 -19.95 20.80 -10.52
N ILE A 337 -19.24 21.00 -9.42
CA ILE A 337 -19.28 22.23 -8.63
C ILE A 337 -18.14 23.12 -9.13
N THR A 338 -18.47 24.13 -9.93
CA THR A 338 -17.50 25.07 -10.51
C THR A 338 -17.03 26.12 -9.52
N ALA A 339 -17.83 26.39 -8.49
CA ALA A 339 -17.47 27.32 -7.43
C ALA A 339 -16.42 26.74 -6.46
N ASN A 340 -15.71 27.62 -5.77
CA ASN A 340 -14.83 27.30 -4.65
C ASN A 340 -15.38 27.88 -3.33
N PHE A 341 -14.70 27.60 -2.22
CA PHE A 341 -15.16 28.09 -0.91
C PHE A 341 -15.03 29.61 -0.74
N ARG A 342 -14.07 30.27 -1.42
CA ARG A 342 -13.95 31.74 -1.40
C ARG A 342 -15.11 32.43 -2.11
N GLU A 343 -15.56 31.88 -3.24
CA GLU A 343 -16.69 32.39 -4.03
C GLU A 343 -18.04 32.08 -3.38
N GLY A 344 -18.11 30.99 -2.62
CA GLY A 344 -19.34 30.48 -2.02
C GLY A 344 -20.05 29.48 -2.93
N LEU A 345 -20.87 28.62 -2.33
CA LEU A 345 -21.62 27.57 -3.05
C LEU A 345 -23.09 27.96 -3.17
N THR A 346 -23.69 27.67 -4.32
CA THR A 346 -25.15 27.75 -4.47
C THR A 346 -25.84 26.65 -3.65
N VAL A 347 -27.15 26.81 -3.40
CA VAL A 347 -27.93 25.81 -2.64
C VAL A 347 -27.86 24.42 -3.30
N LEU A 348 -27.91 24.36 -4.63
CA LEU A 348 -27.83 23.10 -5.36
C LEU A 348 -26.44 22.46 -5.26
N GLU A 349 -25.37 23.22 -5.46
CA GLU A 349 -23.99 22.72 -5.34
C GLU A 349 -23.69 22.25 -3.90
N TYR A 350 -24.15 22.99 -2.90
CA TYR A 350 -24.05 22.58 -1.50
C TYR A 350 -24.80 21.27 -1.26
N PHE A 351 -26.05 21.16 -1.71
CA PHE A 351 -26.86 19.95 -1.56
C PHE A 351 -26.21 18.73 -2.25
N ILE A 352 -25.68 18.89 -3.46
CA ILE A 352 -24.93 17.85 -4.16
C ILE A 352 -23.73 17.40 -3.31
N SER A 353 -22.96 18.34 -2.75
CA SER A 353 -21.83 18.04 -1.87
C SER A 353 -22.22 17.28 -0.60
N THR A 354 -23.44 17.47 -0.07
CA THR A 354 -23.84 16.80 1.18
C THR A 354 -23.95 15.28 1.05
N HIS A 355 -24.23 14.76 -0.15
CA HIS A 355 -24.38 13.33 -0.38
C HIS A 355 -23.07 12.56 -0.16
N GLY A 356 -21.98 13.04 -0.78
CA GLY A 356 -20.65 12.48 -0.62
C GLY A 356 -20.14 12.62 0.82
N ALA A 357 -20.32 13.80 1.41
CA ALA A 357 -19.90 14.07 2.79
C ALA A 357 -20.64 13.17 3.81
N ARG A 358 -21.96 13.01 3.68
CA ARG A 358 -22.75 12.15 4.56
C ARG A 358 -22.37 10.69 4.44
N LYS A 359 -22.12 10.20 3.22
CA LYS A 359 -21.63 8.83 3.02
C LYS A 359 -20.26 8.64 3.66
N GLY A 360 -19.34 9.59 3.49
CA GLY A 360 -18.02 9.57 4.13
C GLY A 360 -18.12 9.49 5.67
N LEU A 361 -18.99 10.29 6.29
CA LEU A 361 -19.24 10.23 7.74
C LEU A 361 -19.81 8.88 8.19
N ALA A 362 -20.83 8.39 7.48
CA ALA A 362 -21.48 7.13 7.81
C ALA A 362 -20.50 5.93 7.68
N ASP A 363 -19.72 5.90 6.60
CA ASP A 363 -18.70 4.88 6.39
C ASP A 363 -17.62 4.94 7.48
N THR A 364 -17.18 6.14 7.88
CA THR A 364 -16.19 6.30 8.96
C THR A 364 -16.73 5.77 10.29
N ALA A 365 -17.98 6.07 10.62
CA ALA A 365 -18.62 5.60 11.85
C ALA A 365 -18.81 4.07 11.86
N LEU A 366 -19.19 3.46 10.74
CA LEU A 366 -19.49 2.02 10.65
C LEU A 366 -18.23 1.16 10.45
N LYS A 367 -17.35 1.53 9.52
CA LYS A 367 -16.20 0.69 9.11
C LYS A 367 -15.07 0.67 10.15
N THR A 368 -15.03 1.63 11.08
CA THR A 368 -14.06 1.63 12.18
C THR A 368 -14.20 0.37 13.06
N ALA A 369 -15.44 -0.09 13.28
CA ALA A 369 -15.70 -1.31 14.04
C ALA A 369 -15.14 -2.57 13.34
N ASP A 370 -15.29 -2.65 12.01
CA ASP A 370 -14.78 -3.77 11.22
C ASP A 370 -13.24 -3.86 11.27
N SER A 371 -12.57 -2.71 11.28
CA SER A 371 -11.10 -2.67 11.35
C SER A 371 -10.56 -3.04 12.73
N GLY A 372 -11.17 -2.53 13.79
CA GLY A 372 -10.84 -2.95 15.16
C GLY A 372 -11.07 -4.45 15.36
N TYR A 373 -12.15 -4.99 14.78
CA TYR A 373 -12.46 -6.41 14.82
C TYR A 373 -11.46 -7.26 14.01
N LEU A 374 -11.03 -6.80 12.83
CA LEU A 374 -9.94 -7.45 12.08
C LEU A 374 -8.64 -7.47 12.90
N THR A 375 -8.28 -6.35 13.53
CA THR A 375 -7.08 -6.24 14.36
C THR A 375 -7.10 -7.26 15.51
N ARG A 376 -8.25 -7.39 16.18
CA ARG A 376 -8.45 -8.42 17.21
C ARG A 376 -8.19 -9.83 16.65
N ARG A 377 -8.78 -10.18 15.50
CA ARG A 377 -8.58 -11.50 14.87
C ARG A 377 -7.12 -11.75 14.47
N LEU A 378 -6.42 -10.73 14.00
CA LEU A 378 -4.99 -10.83 13.67
C LEU A 378 -4.16 -11.11 14.93
N VAL A 379 -4.44 -10.43 16.03
CA VAL A 379 -3.80 -10.68 17.34
C VAL A 379 -4.06 -12.11 17.80
N ASP A 380 -5.29 -12.59 17.71
CA ASP A 380 -5.68 -13.93 18.15
C ASP A 380 -4.95 -15.05 17.39
N VAL A 381 -4.65 -14.83 16.11
CA VAL A 381 -3.86 -15.78 15.30
C VAL A 381 -2.37 -15.67 15.55
N ALA A 382 -1.86 -14.46 15.79
CA ALA A 382 -0.43 -14.19 15.82
C ALA A 382 0.19 -14.18 17.23
N GLN A 383 -0.62 -14.16 18.29
CA GLN A 383 -0.14 -14.01 19.67
C GLN A 383 0.93 -15.02 20.10
N ASP A 384 0.90 -16.25 19.56
CA ASP A 384 1.84 -17.32 19.94
C ASP A 384 3.16 -17.25 19.15
N VAL A 385 3.36 -16.20 18.35
CA VAL A 385 4.55 -16.00 17.52
C VAL A 385 5.53 -15.07 18.24
N ILE A 386 6.51 -15.67 18.87
CA ILE A 386 7.61 -15.01 19.59
C ILE A 386 8.97 -15.40 18.99
N ILE A 387 10.02 -14.63 19.29
CA ILE A 387 11.39 -15.03 18.95
C ILE A 387 11.91 -16.02 20.00
N THR A 388 12.27 -17.24 19.58
CA THR A 388 12.65 -18.34 20.49
C THR A 388 14.12 -18.75 20.39
N GLY A 389 14.77 -18.48 19.26
CA GLY A 389 16.16 -18.82 19.02
C GLY A 389 16.84 -17.86 18.05
N ASP A 390 18.16 -17.93 17.92
CA ASP A 390 18.92 -17.04 17.04
C ASP A 390 18.84 -17.49 15.57
N ASP A 391 19.10 -18.77 15.30
CA ASP A 391 19.16 -19.33 13.96
C ASP A 391 18.51 -20.71 13.88
N CYS A 392 17.52 -20.89 13.00
CA CYS A 392 16.92 -22.19 12.72
C CYS A 392 17.72 -23.08 11.74
N GLY A 393 18.84 -22.60 11.20
CA GLY A 393 19.70 -23.36 10.28
C GLY A 393 19.10 -23.60 8.88
N THR A 394 17.99 -22.94 8.54
CA THR A 394 17.32 -23.20 7.27
C THR A 394 18.15 -22.76 6.07
N LEU A 395 18.18 -23.60 5.04
CA LEU A 395 18.74 -23.30 3.72
C LEU A 395 17.67 -22.77 2.75
N ASN A 396 16.43 -22.64 3.21
CA ASN A 396 15.31 -22.14 2.43
C ASN A 396 15.18 -20.62 2.57
N GLY A 397 15.12 -19.91 1.44
CA GLY A 397 14.87 -18.47 1.40
C GLY A 397 13.88 -18.08 0.32
N ILE A 398 13.59 -16.80 0.25
CA ILE A 398 12.68 -16.19 -0.72
C ILE A 398 13.47 -15.23 -1.60
N PHE A 399 13.14 -15.24 -2.89
CA PHE A 399 13.67 -14.27 -3.83
C PHE A 399 12.94 -12.94 -3.67
N PHE A 400 13.71 -11.87 -3.42
CA PHE A 400 13.21 -10.52 -3.39
C PHE A 400 13.68 -9.78 -4.65
N SER A 401 12.78 -8.99 -5.23
CA SER A 401 13.04 -8.09 -6.36
C SER A 401 12.43 -6.72 -6.09
N ALA A 402 12.83 -5.71 -6.86
CA ALA A 402 12.06 -4.48 -6.93
C ALA A 402 10.61 -4.80 -7.37
N ILE A 403 9.65 -4.01 -6.89
CA ILE A 403 8.25 -4.13 -7.28
C ILE A 403 7.99 -3.10 -8.36
N ILE A 404 7.66 -3.61 -9.54
CA ILE A 404 7.46 -2.84 -10.75
C ILE A 404 5.99 -3.00 -11.12
N GLU A 405 5.27 -1.89 -11.21
CA GLU A 405 3.89 -1.85 -11.71
C GLU A 405 3.90 -1.12 -13.05
N GLY A 406 3.71 -1.87 -14.14
CA GLY A 406 3.90 -1.34 -15.49
C GLY A 406 5.34 -0.89 -15.69
N ASP A 407 5.55 0.42 -15.84
CA ASP A 407 6.86 1.04 -16.12
C ASP A 407 7.39 1.89 -14.94
N GLU A 408 6.70 1.87 -13.79
CA GLU A 408 7.10 2.60 -12.59
C GLU A 408 7.61 1.62 -11.52
N VAL A 409 8.80 1.92 -10.98
CA VAL A 409 9.34 1.22 -9.82
C VAL A 409 8.63 1.77 -8.59
N VAL A 410 7.64 1.02 -8.09
CA VAL A 410 6.83 1.42 -6.94
C VAL A 410 7.65 1.31 -5.66
N VAL A 411 8.42 0.23 -5.51
CA VAL A 411 9.33 0.04 -4.37
C VAL A 411 10.68 -0.47 -4.87
N PRO A 412 11.76 0.30 -4.68
CA PRO A 412 13.11 -0.13 -4.99
C PRO A 412 13.54 -1.36 -4.19
N LEU A 413 14.48 -2.14 -4.71
CA LEU A 413 14.98 -3.33 -4.02
C LEU A 413 15.60 -2.96 -2.67
N LYS A 414 16.35 -1.85 -2.58
CA LYS A 414 17.00 -1.41 -1.33
C LYS A 414 16.03 -1.26 -0.16
N GLU A 415 14.85 -0.68 -0.38
CA GLU A 415 13.89 -0.41 0.69
C GLU A 415 13.31 -1.72 1.25
N ARG A 416 13.18 -2.76 0.41
CA ARG A 416 12.63 -4.06 0.83
C ARG A 416 13.62 -4.92 1.62
N ILE A 417 14.91 -4.80 1.30
CA ILE A 417 15.95 -5.70 1.83
C ILE A 417 16.62 -5.16 3.11
N ILE A 418 16.52 -3.86 3.39
CA ILE A 418 17.10 -3.25 4.59
C ILE A 418 16.58 -3.94 5.87
N GLY A 419 17.51 -4.38 6.71
CA GLY A 419 17.21 -5.06 7.96
C GLY A 419 16.75 -6.51 7.82
N ARG A 420 16.86 -7.10 6.62
CA ARG A 420 16.75 -8.56 6.40
C ARG A 420 18.13 -9.21 6.47
N VAL A 421 18.14 -10.54 6.52
CA VAL A 421 19.38 -11.33 6.56
C VAL A 421 19.57 -12.03 5.22
N ALA A 422 20.77 -11.91 4.64
CA ALA A 422 21.13 -12.58 3.39
C ALA A 422 21.20 -14.09 3.61
N LEU A 423 20.64 -14.87 2.68
CA LEU A 423 20.79 -16.32 2.73
C LEU A 423 22.12 -16.77 2.10
N ASP A 424 22.49 -16.17 0.97
CA ASP A 424 23.75 -16.45 0.27
C ASP A 424 24.70 -15.25 0.35
N ASN A 425 25.95 -15.49 -0.02
CA ASN A 425 26.91 -14.43 -0.30
C ASN A 425 26.41 -13.59 -1.49
N ILE A 426 26.28 -12.29 -1.30
CA ILE A 426 25.93 -11.34 -2.35
C ILE A 426 27.24 -10.73 -2.86
N VAL A 427 27.58 -11.02 -4.11
CA VAL A 427 28.84 -10.61 -4.74
C VAL A 427 28.54 -9.62 -5.86
N ASP A 428 29.35 -8.58 -5.96
CA ASP A 428 29.34 -7.69 -7.13
C ASP A 428 29.93 -8.42 -8.34
N ILE A 429 29.15 -8.53 -9.42
CA ILE A 429 29.52 -9.25 -10.64
C ILE A 429 30.73 -8.61 -11.33
N ILE A 430 30.97 -7.31 -11.14
CA ILE A 430 32.05 -6.58 -11.82
C ILE A 430 33.36 -6.68 -11.04
N THR A 431 33.31 -6.49 -9.72
CA THR A 431 34.50 -6.41 -8.87
C THR A 431 34.87 -7.74 -8.22
N ASP A 432 33.98 -8.73 -8.26
CA ASP A 432 34.08 -10.03 -7.57
C ASP A 432 34.23 -9.87 -6.03
N GLU A 433 33.87 -8.69 -5.50
CA GLU A 433 33.88 -8.41 -4.06
C GLU A 433 32.56 -8.85 -3.42
N ILE A 434 32.66 -9.53 -2.27
CA ILE A 434 31.50 -9.86 -1.45
C ILE A 434 30.98 -8.57 -0.80
N ILE A 435 29.75 -8.19 -1.14
CA ILE A 435 29.06 -7.03 -0.56
C ILE A 435 28.47 -7.40 0.81
N VAL A 436 27.85 -8.58 0.92
CA VAL A 436 27.22 -9.12 2.14
C VAL A 436 27.46 -10.62 2.22
N SER A 437 27.87 -11.11 3.39
CA SER A 437 28.08 -12.54 3.60
C SER A 437 26.78 -13.29 3.93
N ALA A 438 26.74 -14.58 3.66
CA ALA A 438 25.63 -15.45 4.05
C ALA A 438 25.40 -15.39 5.57
N GLY A 439 24.16 -15.15 5.99
CA GLY A 439 23.78 -15.02 7.39
C GLY A 439 24.01 -13.63 8.00
N GLU A 440 24.51 -12.66 7.22
CA GLU A 440 24.73 -11.28 7.66
C GLU A 440 23.48 -10.40 7.43
N GLN A 441 23.27 -9.42 8.31
CA GLN A 441 22.19 -8.45 8.17
C GLN A 441 22.52 -7.43 7.07
N ILE A 442 21.59 -7.22 6.15
CA ILE A 442 21.70 -6.20 5.11
C ILE A 442 21.47 -4.82 5.74
N THR A 443 22.53 -4.01 5.77
CA THR A 443 22.51 -2.61 6.22
C THR A 443 22.09 -1.65 5.09
N LYS A 444 21.88 -0.37 5.40
CA LYS A 444 21.56 0.64 4.37
C LYS A 444 22.71 0.78 3.37
N ASP A 445 23.94 0.86 3.85
CA ASP A 445 25.13 1.00 3.01
C ASP A 445 25.33 -0.22 2.11
N SER A 446 25.13 -1.43 2.67
CA SER A 446 25.13 -2.66 1.89
C SER A 446 24.02 -2.68 0.84
N ALA A 447 22.80 -2.21 1.18
CA ALA A 447 21.68 -2.15 0.25
C ALA A 447 21.91 -1.15 -0.90
N ASP A 448 22.51 0.01 -0.61
CA ASP A 448 22.88 1.00 -1.63
C ASP A 448 23.99 0.45 -2.56
N ARG A 449 24.94 -0.34 -2.03
CA ARG A 449 25.94 -1.07 -2.84
C ARG A 449 25.29 -2.14 -3.73
N ILE A 450 24.34 -2.91 -3.20
CA ILE A 450 23.61 -3.95 -3.97
C ILE A 450 22.83 -3.32 -5.14
N GLU A 451 22.17 -2.20 -4.90
CA GLU A 451 21.45 -1.47 -5.94
C GLU A 451 22.42 -0.85 -6.96
N GLY A 452 23.54 -0.26 -6.49
CA GLY A 452 24.59 0.28 -7.34
C GLY A 452 25.29 -0.76 -8.22
N ALA A 453 25.39 -2.01 -7.76
CA ALA A 453 25.90 -3.15 -8.53
C ALA A 453 24.90 -3.66 -9.59
N GLY A 454 23.66 -3.14 -9.62
CA GLY A 454 22.65 -3.54 -10.59
C GLY A 454 22.05 -4.93 -10.35
N ILE A 455 22.11 -5.44 -9.12
CA ILE A 455 21.55 -6.75 -8.77
C ILE A 455 20.03 -6.66 -8.70
N GLU A 456 19.32 -7.38 -9.57
CA GLU A 456 17.86 -7.32 -9.66
C GLU A 456 17.12 -8.21 -8.64
N ARG A 457 17.75 -9.32 -8.24
CA ARG A 457 17.14 -10.34 -7.39
C ARG A 457 18.14 -10.92 -6.40
N ILE A 458 17.73 -11.03 -5.14
CA ILE A 458 18.54 -11.66 -4.09
C ILE A 458 17.73 -12.68 -3.29
N ARG A 459 18.39 -13.69 -2.73
CA ARG A 459 17.78 -14.63 -1.77
C ARG A 459 18.01 -14.14 -0.35
N ILE A 460 16.92 -13.96 0.39
CA ILE A 460 16.94 -13.59 1.79
C ILE A 460 16.24 -14.63 2.65
N ARG A 461 16.57 -14.63 3.94
CA ARG A 461 15.80 -15.34 4.95
C ARG A 461 14.47 -14.64 5.20
N SER A 462 13.43 -15.42 5.44
CA SER A 462 12.08 -14.92 5.69
C SER A 462 11.43 -15.70 6.84
N VAL A 463 10.45 -15.05 7.47
CA VAL A 463 9.57 -15.67 8.45
C VAL A 463 8.85 -16.90 7.87
N LEU A 464 8.50 -16.85 6.58
CA LEU A 464 7.74 -17.90 5.89
C LEU A 464 8.53 -19.22 5.75
N THR A 465 9.86 -19.15 5.67
CA THR A 465 10.75 -20.32 5.53
C THR A 465 11.40 -20.73 6.84
N CYS A 466 10.98 -20.14 7.97
CA CYS A 466 11.55 -20.46 9.28
C CYS A 466 11.13 -21.85 9.75
N GLU A 467 12.12 -22.70 10.03
CA GLU A 467 11.99 -24.10 10.47
C GLU A 467 12.18 -24.26 11.99
N ALA A 468 12.02 -23.18 12.76
CA ALA A 468 12.08 -23.24 14.23
C ALA A 468 10.86 -23.98 14.79
N ASP A 469 11.09 -24.91 15.72
CA ASP A 469 10.07 -25.78 16.34
C ASP A 469 8.90 -24.98 16.94
N HIS A 470 9.24 -23.92 17.66
CA HIS A 470 8.30 -22.98 18.26
C HIS A 470 8.70 -21.55 17.94
N GLY A 471 7.73 -20.68 17.69
CA GLY A 471 7.99 -19.28 17.35
C GLY A 471 8.72 -19.12 16.02
N ILE A 472 9.69 -18.20 15.98
CA ILE A 472 10.54 -17.83 14.84
C ILE A 472 11.97 -17.55 15.35
N CYS A 473 12.98 -17.77 14.52
CA CYS A 473 14.36 -17.39 14.85
C CYS A 473 14.70 -15.93 14.49
N ALA A 474 15.65 -15.33 15.22
CA ALA A 474 16.05 -13.94 15.04
C ALA A 474 16.53 -13.65 13.62
N LYS A 475 17.32 -14.53 13.00
CA LYS A 475 17.83 -14.34 11.63
C LYS A 475 16.75 -14.40 10.54
N CYS A 476 15.66 -15.16 10.72
CA CYS A 476 14.56 -15.19 9.75
C CYS A 476 13.69 -13.92 9.82
N TYR A 477 13.62 -13.27 10.98
CA TYR A 477 12.91 -11.99 11.14
C TYR A 477 13.79 -10.77 10.81
N GLY A 478 15.06 -10.83 11.21
CA GLY A 478 16.07 -9.78 11.06
C GLY A 478 15.92 -8.66 12.07
N ARG A 479 16.04 -7.42 11.59
CA ARG A 479 16.02 -6.19 12.39
C ARG A 479 14.63 -5.91 12.99
N ASN A 480 14.58 -5.57 14.27
CA ASN A 480 13.43 -4.93 14.91
C ASN A 480 13.35 -3.47 14.45
N LEU A 481 12.22 -3.11 13.84
CA LEU A 481 12.02 -1.79 13.24
C LEU A 481 11.83 -0.68 14.28
N ALA A 482 11.37 -1.01 15.50
CA ALA A 482 11.17 -0.02 16.56
C ALA A 482 12.48 0.40 17.24
N THR A 483 13.42 -0.53 17.41
CA THR A 483 14.70 -0.27 18.09
C THR A 483 15.86 -0.05 17.12
N GLY A 484 15.69 -0.48 15.86
CA GLY A 484 16.74 -0.42 14.86
C GLY A 484 17.89 -1.40 15.11
N ARG A 485 17.72 -2.42 15.96
CA ARG A 485 18.72 -3.48 16.22
C ARG A 485 18.21 -4.84 15.74
N MET A 486 19.07 -5.86 15.74
CA MET A 486 18.60 -7.24 15.56
C MET A 486 17.56 -7.57 16.64
N VAL A 487 16.55 -8.34 16.26
CA VAL A 487 15.48 -8.71 17.20
C VAL A 487 16.03 -9.58 18.33
N GLU A 488 15.58 -9.31 19.56
CA GLU A 488 16.03 -10.02 20.76
C GLU A 488 15.14 -11.25 21.03
N LEU A 489 15.69 -12.21 21.78
CA LEU A 489 14.94 -13.38 22.24
C LEU A 489 13.79 -12.94 23.15
N GLY A 490 12.62 -13.57 23.00
CA GLY A 490 11.42 -13.24 23.75
C GLY A 490 10.60 -12.08 23.17
N GLU A 491 11.01 -11.43 22.08
CA GLU A 491 10.22 -10.35 21.45
C GLU A 491 8.91 -10.93 20.85
N ALA A 492 7.77 -10.32 21.20
CA ALA A 492 6.44 -10.71 20.74
C ALA A 492 6.11 -10.19 19.33
N ILE A 493 6.87 -10.64 18.33
CA ILE A 493 6.75 -10.17 16.94
C ILE A 493 5.37 -10.41 16.31
N GLY A 494 4.62 -11.42 16.78
CA GLY A 494 3.26 -11.68 16.33
C GLY A 494 2.27 -10.57 16.69
N ILE A 495 2.34 -10.07 17.92
CA ILE A 495 1.53 -8.93 18.37
C ILE A 495 1.93 -7.67 17.61
N ILE A 496 3.24 -7.45 17.43
CA ILE A 496 3.77 -6.30 16.69
C ILE A 496 3.27 -6.32 15.24
N ALA A 497 3.30 -7.49 14.58
CA ALA A 497 2.82 -7.66 13.22
C ALA A 497 1.32 -7.39 13.11
N ALA A 498 0.51 -7.96 14.01
CA ALA A 498 -0.93 -7.77 14.02
C ALA A 498 -1.32 -6.29 14.22
N GLN A 499 -0.65 -5.59 15.14
CA GLN A 499 -0.87 -4.15 15.36
C GLN A 499 -0.40 -3.31 14.17
N SER A 500 0.75 -3.64 13.57
CA SER A 500 1.32 -2.92 12.42
C SER A 500 0.47 -3.05 11.15
N ILE A 501 -0.41 -4.06 11.08
CA ILE A 501 -1.40 -4.24 10.01
C ILE A 501 -2.74 -3.58 10.42
N GLY A 502 -3.17 -3.80 11.66
CA GLY A 502 -4.49 -3.38 12.15
C GLY A 502 -4.65 -1.86 12.34
N GLU A 503 -3.65 -1.20 12.90
CA GLU A 503 -3.69 0.25 13.16
C GLU A 503 -3.81 1.05 11.85
N PRO A 504 -2.97 0.82 10.82
CA PRO A 504 -3.16 1.50 9.55
C PRO A 504 -4.45 1.10 8.87
N GLY A 505 -4.89 -0.16 9.03
CA GLY A 505 -6.18 -0.63 8.54
C GLY A 505 -7.36 0.18 9.07
N THR A 506 -7.27 0.71 10.30
CA THR A 506 -8.29 1.60 10.87
C THR A 506 -8.18 2.99 10.25
N GLN A 507 -6.96 3.49 10.06
CA GLN A 507 -6.72 4.76 9.35
C GLN A 507 -7.22 4.74 7.89
N LEU A 508 -7.14 3.61 7.19
CA LEU A 508 -7.67 3.47 5.82
C LEU A 508 -9.16 3.81 5.75
N THR A 509 -9.93 3.36 6.75
CA THR A 509 -11.37 3.64 6.81
C THR A 509 -11.64 5.11 7.13
N MET A 510 -10.84 5.74 7.99
CA MET A 510 -11.00 7.15 8.36
C MET A 510 -10.56 8.13 7.27
N ARG A 511 -9.47 7.86 6.51
CA ARG A 511 -9.00 8.72 5.42
C ARG A 511 -10.01 8.84 4.27
N THR A 512 -10.90 7.86 4.13
CA THR A 512 -12.01 7.91 3.17
C THR A 512 -12.91 9.13 3.40
N PHE A 513 -12.98 9.67 4.63
CA PHE A 513 -13.74 10.87 4.95
C PHE A 513 -13.31 12.11 4.15
N HIS A 514 -12.00 12.32 4.00
CA HIS A 514 -11.45 13.50 3.32
C HIS A 514 -11.58 13.43 1.79
N ILE A 515 -11.66 12.20 1.25
CA ILE A 515 -11.75 11.94 -0.20
C ILE A 515 -13.20 11.73 -0.63
N GLY A 516 -14.08 11.25 0.25
CA GLY A 516 -15.46 10.84 -0.06
C GLY A 516 -16.38 11.93 -0.61
N GLY A 517 -15.97 13.20 -0.51
CA GLY A 517 -16.64 14.32 -1.18
C GLY A 517 -16.30 14.44 -2.67
N THR A 518 -15.05 14.16 -3.06
CA THR A 518 -14.55 14.44 -4.42
C THR A 518 -14.12 13.16 -5.12
N ALA A 519 -14.67 12.89 -6.30
CA ALA A 519 -14.28 11.71 -7.06
C ALA A 519 -12.86 11.89 -7.64
N TYR A 520 -11.99 10.93 -7.37
CA TYR A 520 -10.67 10.83 -8.01
C TYR A 520 -10.66 9.63 -8.94
N ARG A 521 -10.56 9.90 -10.24
CA ARG A 521 -10.27 8.87 -11.24
C ARG A 521 -8.79 9.03 -11.58
N VAL A 522 -7.99 7.99 -11.36
CA VAL A 522 -6.70 7.89 -12.04
C VAL A 522 -7.05 7.81 -13.52
N VAL A 523 -6.71 8.86 -14.28
CA VAL A 523 -6.90 8.87 -15.72
C VAL A 523 -6.18 7.64 -16.25
N ALA A 524 -6.92 6.70 -16.84
CA ALA A 524 -6.31 5.54 -17.45
C ALA A 524 -5.40 6.07 -18.57
N GLN A 525 -4.08 5.87 -18.42
CA GLN A 525 -3.14 6.27 -19.47
C GLN A 525 -3.59 5.61 -20.78
N SER A 526 -3.88 6.44 -21.77
CA SER A 526 -4.36 6.03 -23.09
C SER A 526 -3.25 6.11 -24.14
N PHE A 527 -2.01 6.31 -23.70
CA PHE A 527 -0.85 6.49 -24.56
C PHE A 527 0.47 6.11 -23.89
N ILE A 528 1.50 5.78 -24.69
CA ILE A 528 2.89 5.58 -24.24
C ILE A 528 3.77 6.68 -24.85
N LYS A 529 4.64 7.26 -24.01
CA LYS A 529 5.66 8.26 -24.38
C LYS A 529 7.05 7.63 -24.33
N ALA A 530 7.92 7.96 -25.29
CA ALA A 530 9.31 7.51 -25.28
C ALA A 530 10.11 8.27 -24.21
N LYS A 531 10.78 7.57 -23.27
CA LYS A 531 11.57 8.24 -22.21
C LYS A 531 12.94 8.71 -22.70
N ASN A 532 13.48 8.00 -23.69
CA ASN A 532 14.76 8.28 -24.32
C ASN A 532 14.62 8.37 -25.84
N LYS A 533 15.54 9.10 -26.46
CA LYS A 533 15.67 9.12 -27.91
C LYS A 533 16.24 7.77 -28.36
N GLY A 534 15.59 7.13 -29.33
CA GLY A 534 16.06 5.86 -29.86
C GLY A 534 15.29 5.39 -31.08
N ILE A 535 15.53 4.14 -31.46
CA ILE A 535 14.96 3.47 -32.62
C ILE A 535 13.94 2.44 -32.14
N VAL A 536 12.73 2.51 -32.66
CA VAL A 536 11.63 1.59 -32.33
C VAL A 536 11.89 0.21 -32.95
N LYS A 537 11.80 -0.85 -32.17
CA LYS A 537 11.94 -2.23 -32.64
C LYS A 537 10.78 -3.09 -32.16
N TYR A 538 10.24 -3.92 -33.05
CA TYR A 538 9.09 -4.76 -32.75
C TYR A 538 9.54 -6.13 -32.27
N HIS A 539 8.89 -6.62 -31.22
CA HIS A 539 9.11 -7.96 -30.65
C HIS A 539 7.80 -8.70 -30.67
N ASN A 540 7.69 -9.69 -31.56
CA ASN A 540 6.49 -10.51 -31.70
C ASN A 540 5.21 -9.67 -31.87
N LEU A 541 5.30 -8.50 -32.53
CA LEU A 541 4.20 -7.56 -32.75
C LEU A 541 3.73 -7.66 -34.20
N ARG A 542 2.42 -7.81 -34.40
CA ARG A 542 1.77 -7.80 -35.71
C ARG A 542 0.96 -6.52 -35.86
N VAL A 543 1.12 -5.84 -36.98
CA VAL A 543 0.46 -4.55 -37.24
C VAL A 543 -0.23 -4.52 -38.60
N ALA A 544 -1.34 -3.81 -38.70
CA ALA A 544 -2.00 -3.44 -39.96
C ALA A 544 -1.78 -1.95 -40.25
N GLU A 545 -1.46 -1.61 -41.50
CA GLU A 545 -1.26 -0.23 -41.93
C GLU A 545 -2.61 0.47 -42.20
N LYS A 546 -2.77 1.69 -41.68
CA LYS A 546 -3.94 2.57 -41.87
C LYS A 546 -3.50 4.00 -42.16
N GLU A 547 -4.42 4.84 -42.66
CA GLU A 547 -4.16 6.25 -43.02
C GLU A 547 -3.51 7.10 -41.91
N LYS A 548 -3.67 6.74 -40.62
CA LYS A 548 -3.16 7.48 -39.46
C LYS A 548 -2.10 6.71 -38.63
N GLY A 549 -1.51 5.65 -39.18
CA GLY A 549 -0.45 4.87 -38.50
C GLY A 549 -0.65 3.36 -38.60
N PHE A 550 -0.07 2.62 -37.66
CA PHE A 550 -0.11 1.16 -37.61
C PHE A 550 -0.99 0.67 -36.46
N VAL A 551 -2.00 -0.16 -36.74
CA VAL A 551 -2.89 -0.71 -35.71
C VAL A 551 -2.39 -2.08 -35.28
N VAL A 552 -2.23 -2.28 -33.97
CA VAL A 552 -1.75 -3.54 -33.40
C VAL A 552 -2.83 -4.63 -33.47
N LEU A 553 -2.47 -5.78 -34.04
CA LEU A 553 -3.38 -6.91 -34.28
C LEU A 553 -3.26 -8.03 -33.23
N ASN A 554 -2.20 -8.06 -32.43
CA ASN A 554 -1.97 -9.14 -31.47
C ASN A 554 -1.75 -8.63 -30.03
N ARG A 555 -2.11 -9.45 -29.03
CA ARG A 555 -2.13 -9.04 -27.61
C ARG A 555 -0.78 -9.07 -26.90
N ASN A 556 0.14 -9.93 -27.36
CA ASN A 556 1.43 -10.17 -26.70
C ASN A 556 2.60 -9.48 -27.42
N GLY A 557 2.28 -8.48 -28.25
CA GLY A 557 3.30 -7.73 -28.97
C GLY A 557 4.00 -6.74 -28.05
N GLN A 558 5.32 -6.69 -28.18
CA GLN A 558 6.16 -5.77 -27.44
C GLN A 558 6.87 -4.80 -28.40
N VAL A 559 7.13 -3.60 -27.92
CA VAL A 559 7.90 -2.59 -28.64
C VAL A 559 9.05 -2.17 -27.75
N SER A 560 10.28 -2.25 -28.26
CA SER A 560 11.46 -1.73 -27.57
C SER A 560 11.98 -0.46 -28.23
N ILE A 561 12.63 0.38 -27.45
CA ILE A 561 13.39 1.54 -27.94
C ILE A 561 14.87 1.21 -27.73
N ASN A 562 15.62 1.17 -28.82
CA ASN A 562 17.03 0.82 -28.82
C ASN A 562 17.89 2.05 -29.12
N ASP A 563 19.12 2.07 -28.61
CA ASP A 563 20.10 3.08 -28.98
C ASP A 563 20.67 2.84 -30.40
N GLY A 564 21.55 3.74 -30.86
CA GLY A 564 22.21 3.61 -32.17
C GLY A 564 23.17 2.42 -32.29
N ALA A 565 23.54 1.77 -31.17
CA ALA A 565 24.38 0.58 -31.12
C ALA A 565 23.56 -0.73 -30.99
N GLY A 566 22.22 -0.64 -30.98
CA GLY A 566 21.30 -1.77 -30.87
C GLY A 566 21.01 -2.23 -29.44
N ARG A 567 21.54 -1.56 -28.41
CA ARG A 567 21.23 -1.86 -27.01
C ARG A 567 19.81 -1.44 -26.69
N GLU A 568 19.07 -2.32 -26.03
CA GLU A 568 17.72 -2.04 -25.58
C GLU A 568 17.74 -1.04 -24.41
N LEU A 569 17.07 0.11 -24.57
CA LEU A 569 16.93 1.13 -23.53
C LEU A 569 15.61 0.96 -22.78
N GLU A 570 14.53 0.67 -23.51
CA GLU A 570 13.17 0.56 -22.99
C GLU A 570 12.42 -0.58 -23.69
N ARG A 571 11.48 -1.22 -22.99
CA ARG A 571 10.59 -2.25 -23.55
C ARG A 571 9.19 -2.09 -23.00
N TYR A 572 8.22 -1.98 -23.89
CA TYR A 572 6.81 -1.79 -23.58
C TYR A 572 5.98 -2.94 -24.15
N THR A 573 4.97 -3.38 -23.39
CA THR A 573 3.95 -4.31 -23.91
C THR A 573 2.80 -3.48 -24.49
N VAL A 574 2.43 -3.72 -25.75
CA VAL A 574 1.45 -2.88 -26.45
C VAL A 574 0.08 -3.56 -26.48
N PRO A 575 -1.01 -2.87 -26.06
CA PRO A 575 -2.35 -3.44 -26.10
C PRO A 575 -2.83 -3.73 -27.53
N HIS A 576 -3.63 -4.78 -27.68
CA HIS A 576 -4.33 -5.07 -28.94
C HIS A 576 -5.25 -3.91 -29.35
N GLY A 577 -5.15 -3.50 -30.60
CA GLY A 577 -5.89 -2.39 -31.19
C GLY A 577 -5.34 -1.01 -30.85
N ALA A 578 -4.17 -0.92 -30.21
CA ALA A 578 -3.47 0.34 -30.08
C ALA A 578 -2.99 0.85 -31.47
N LEU A 579 -3.02 2.17 -31.64
CA LEU A 579 -2.50 2.88 -32.79
C LEU A 579 -1.06 3.32 -32.51
N LEU A 580 -0.14 2.83 -33.32
CA LEU A 580 1.27 3.20 -33.36
C LEU A 580 1.47 4.28 -34.42
N THR A 581 2.00 5.43 -34.01
CA THR A 581 2.36 6.52 -34.94
C THR A 581 3.78 6.38 -35.51
N ALA A 582 4.60 5.53 -34.88
CA ALA A 582 5.95 5.18 -35.33
C ALA A 582 5.98 3.74 -35.83
N GLY A 583 6.48 3.53 -37.05
CA GLY A 583 6.74 2.21 -37.63
C GLY A 583 8.05 1.58 -37.11
N GLU A 584 8.28 0.32 -37.47
CA GLU A 584 9.52 -0.40 -37.14
C GLU A 584 10.74 0.35 -37.71
N GLU A 585 11.83 0.42 -36.92
CA GLU A 585 13.08 1.13 -37.22
C GLU A 585 12.98 2.66 -37.34
N LYS A 586 11.83 3.26 -37.00
CA LYS A 586 11.68 4.72 -36.97
C LYS A 586 12.34 5.30 -35.70
N LYS A 587 12.94 6.48 -35.84
CA LYS A 587 13.45 7.26 -34.70
C LYS A 587 12.31 7.95 -33.98
N VAL A 588 12.30 7.84 -32.65
CA VAL A 588 11.40 8.57 -31.75
C VAL A 588 12.20 9.52 -30.88
N SER A 589 11.64 10.71 -30.65
CA SER A 589 12.23 11.71 -29.76
C SER A 589 11.80 11.47 -28.32
N LYS A 590 12.58 11.98 -27.37
CA LYS A 590 12.19 11.99 -25.96
C LYS A 590 10.85 12.72 -25.78
N ASP A 591 9.96 12.13 -24.99
CA ASP A 591 8.59 12.55 -24.68
C ASP A 591 7.58 12.49 -25.85
N GLU A 592 7.97 11.93 -27.00
CA GLU A 592 7.08 11.72 -28.13
C GLU A 592 6.06 10.61 -27.86
N ILE A 593 4.78 10.88 -28.09
CA ILE A 593 3.72 9.86 -27.99
C ILE A 593 3.73 9.01 -29.26
N PHE A 594 4.16 7.75 -29.12
CA PHE A 594 4.25 6.82 -30.25
C PHE A 594 3.21 5.70 -30.24
N VAL A 595 2.49 5.51 -29.12
CA VAL A 595 1.38 4.56 -28.98
C VAL A 595 0.16 5.26 -28.38
N LYS A 596 -1.04 5.02 -28.92
CA LYS A 596 -2.32 5.51 -28.38
C LYS A 596 -3.41 4.43 -28.45
N TRP A 597 -4.33 4.36 -27.49
CA TRP A 597 -5.48 3.46 -27.54
C TRP A 597 -6.69 4.04 -26.78
N ASP A 598 -7.86 3.46 -27.01
CA ASP A 598 -9.05 3.77 -26.21
C ASP A 598 -9.03 2.96 -24.89
N PRO A 599 -8.99 3.59 -23.72
CA PRO A 599 -8.94 2.90 -22.44
C PRO A 599 -10.29 2.27 -22.03
N TYR A 600 -11.40 2.67 -22.64
CA TYR A 600 -12.76 2.30 -22.24
C TYR A 600 -13.37 1.19 -23.09
N THR A 601 -12.79 0.90 -24.24
CA THR A 601 -13.28 -0.16 -25.12
C THR A 601 -12.16 -1.15 -25.46
N VAL A 602 -12.50 -2.43 -25.60
CA VAL A 602 -11.64 -3.42 -26.24
C VAL A 602 -12.09 -3.55 -27.68
N PRO A 603 -11.30 -3.07 -28.66
CA PRO A 603 -11.64 -3.23 -30.06
C PRO A 603 -11.43 -4.69 -30.50
N ILE A 604 -12.42 -5.25 -31.21
CA ILE A 604 -12.30 -6.50 -31.94
C ILE A 604 -12.04 -6.13 -33.40
N LEU A 605 -10.81 -6.36 -33.85
CA LEU A 605 -10.33 -5.98 -35.17
C LEU A 605 -10.25 -7.21 -36.07
N THR A 606 -10.37 -6.99 -37.38
CA THR A 606 -10.03 -8.03 -38.36
C THR A 606 -8.55 -8.00 -38.73
N GLU A 607 -7.91 -9.16 -38.87
CA GLU A 607 -6.57 -9.31 -39.47
C GLU A 607 -6.61 -9.39 -41.01
N VAL A 608 -7.76 -9.77 -41.58
CA VAL A 608 -7.91 -10.08 -43.02
C VAL A 608 -8.96 -9.19 -43.68
N SER A 609 -8.79 -8.94 -44.97
CA SER A 609 -9.76 -8.19 -45.78
C SER A 609 -10.78 -9.14 -46.39
N GLY A 610 -12.04 -8.74 -46.44
CA GLY A 610 -13.10 -9.56 -47.04
C GLY A 610 -14.50 -9.05 -46.76
N LYS A 611 -15.49 -9.90 -47.00
CA LYS A 611 -16.91 -9.62 -46.78
C LYS A 611 -17.36 -10.22 -45.44
N VAL A 612 -17.96 -9.40 -44.60
CA VAL A 612 -18.52 -9.80 -43.29
C VAL A 612 -19.72 -10.72 -43.50
N ARG A 613 -19.78 -11.83 -42.76
CA ARG A 613 -20.95 -12.71 -42.63
C ARG A 613 -21.25 -12.96 -41.16
N TYR A 614 -22.50 -12.79 -40.78
CA TYR A 614 -23.01 -13.15 -39.45
C TYR A 614 -23.23 -14.66 -39.32
N GLU A 615 -22.75 -15.25 -38.23
CA GLU A 615 -22.97 -16.65 -37.87
C GLU A 615 -23.48 -16.71 -36.42
N ASP A 616 -24.62 -17.37 -36.21
CA ASP A 616 -25.35 -17.40 -34.92
C ASP A 616 -25.70 -16.02 -34.32
N ILE A 617 -25.81 -15.00 -35.17
CA ILE A 617 -26.28 -13.65 -34.81
C ILE A 617 -27.72 -13.50 -35.33
N LYS A 618 -28.68 -13.75 -34.44
CA LYS A 618 -30.13 -13.61 -34.64
C LYS A 618 -30.72 -12.55 -33.73
N GLU A 619 -31.54 -11.68 -34.31
CA GLU A 619 -32.28 -10.62 -33.63
C GLU A 619 -33.27 -11.17 -32.60
N GLY A 620 -33.33 -10.56 -31.42
CA GLY A 620 -34.19 -10.95 -30.29
C GLY A 620 -33.72 -12.19 -29.52
N VAL A 621 -32.80 -12.98 -30.07
CA VAL A 621 -32.27 -14.20 -29.44
C VAL A 621 -30.83 -14.00 -28.95
N THR A 622 -29.96 -13.49 -29.82
CA THR A 622 -28.51 -13.34 -29.53
C THR A 622 -28.05 -11.89 -29.61
N ILE A 623 -28.76 -11.05 -30.35
CA ILE A 623 -28.57 -9.60 -30.36
C ILE A 623 -29.88 -8.91 -30.00
N ARG A 624 -29.75 -7.78 -29.31
CA ARG A 624 -30.81 -6.82 -29.09
C ARG A 624 -30.46 -5.57 -29.86
N GLU A 625 -31.38 -5.13 -30.70
CA GLU A 625 -31.30 -3.78 -31.26
C GLU A 625 -31.81 -2.82 -30.21
N GLU A 626 -30.90 -2.03 -29.64
CA GLU A 626 -31.26 -0.93 -28.77
C GLU A 626 -31.36 0.32 -29.64
N SER A 627 -32.59 0.80 -29.78
CA SER A 627 -32.88 2.10 -30.37
C SER A 627 -32.66 3.13 -29.27
N ASP A 628 -31.67 3.99 -29.46
CA ASP A 628 -31.50 5.15 -28.59
C ASP A 628 -32.64 6.14 -28.88
N SER A 629 -33.46 6.42 -27.85
CA SER A 629 -34.66 7.25 -27.94
C SER A 629 -34.39 8.71 -28.34
N GLU A 630 -33.16 9.20 -28.19
CA GLU A 630 -32.78 10.57 -28.57
C GLU A 630 -32.11 10.66 -29.95
N THR A 631 -31.35 9.64 -30.36
CA THR A 631 -30.52 9.70 -31.59
C THR A 631 -31.14 8.95 -32.76
N GLY A 632 -32.09 8.05 -32.50
CA GLY A 632 -32.74 7.21 -33.51
C GLY A 632 -31.82 6.20 -34.19
N LEU A 633 -30.58 6.03 -33.72
CA LEU A 633 -29.64 5.04 -34.20
C LEU A 633 -29.85 3.71 -33.48
N THR A 634 -29.88 2.63 -34.25
CA THR A 634 -29.98 1.27 -33.74
C THR A 634 -28.60 0.71 -33.47
N GLU A 635 -28.29 0.51 -32.20
CA GLU A 635 -27.12 -0.22 -31.76
C GLU A 635 -27.43 -1.72 -31.66
N ARG A 636 -26.53 -2.56 -32.19
CA ARG A 636 -26.64 -4.02 -32.09
C ARG A 636 -25.78 -4.53 -30.95
N VAL A 637 -26.42 -4.81 -29.82
CA VAL A 637 -25.74 -5.32 -28.62
C VAL A 637 -25.93 -6.83 -28.54
N VAL A 638 -24.83 -7.58 -28.41
CA VAL A 638 -24.92 -9.03 -28.17
C VAL A 638 -25.44 -9.27 -26.76
N ILE A 639 -26.59 -9.93 -26.63
CA ILE A 639 -27.20 -10.24 -25.32
C ILE A 639 -26.78 -11.62 -24.82
N GLU A 640 -26.89 -11.81 -23.51
CA GLU A 640 -26.79 -13.15 -22.92
C GLU A 640 -27.95 -14.01 -23.44
N HIS A 641 -27.61 -15.15 -24.02
CA HIS A 641 -28.56 -16.05 -24.65
C HIS A 641 -28.41 -17.46 -24.08
N LYS A 642 -29.55 -18.17 -23.95
CA LYS A 642 -29.59 -19.56 -23.49
C LYS A 642 -29.71 -20.48 -24.70
N GLY A 643 -28.71 -21.33 -24.94
CA GLY A 643 -28.67 -22.28 -26.08
C GLY A 643 -27.24 -22.57 -26.58
N GLU A 644 -27.10 -23.35 -27.67
CA GLU A 644 -25.83 -23.65 -28.37
C GLU A 644 -25.45 -22.57 -29.41
N TYR A 645 -26.03 -21.38 -29.37
CA TYR A 645 -25.67 -20.30 -30.30
C TYR A 645 -24.30 -19.73 -29.93
N HIS A 646 -23.44 -19.52 -30.95
CA HIS A 646 -22.11 -18.95 -30.78
C HIS A 646 -21.95 -17.70 -31.65
N PRO A 647 -22.41 -16.51 -31.20
CA PRO A 647 -22.39 -15.28 -31.99
C PRO A 647 -20.98 -15.00 -32.52
N GLN A 648 -20.82 -15.10 -33.83
CA GLN A 648 -19.55 -15.03 -34.51
C GLN A 648 -19.68 -14.19 -35.77
N ILE A 649 -18.62 -13.43 -36.06
CA ILE A 649 -18.47 -12.70 -37.30
C ILE A 649 -17.38 -13.37 -38.11
N VAL A 650 -17.76 -13.81 -39.30
CA VAL A 650 -16.89 -14.51 -40.24
C VAL A 650 -16.53 -13.57 -41.37
N ILE A 651 -15.29 -13.64 -41.85
CA ILE A 651 -14.85 -12.87 -43.01
C ILE A 651 -14.61 -13.82 -44.18
N LEU A 652 -15.30 -13.53 -45.28
CA LEU A 652 -15.27 -14.30 -46.51
C LEU A 652 -14.38 -13.61 -47.55
N ASP A 653 -13.60 -14.39 -48.29
CA ASP A 653 -12.92 -13.91 -49.50
C ASP A 653 -13.93 -13.75 -50.67
N ASN A 654 -13.48 -13.19 -51.79
CA ASN A 654 -14.22 -13.06 -53.04
C ASN A 654 -14.76 -14.40 -53.60
N LYS A 655 -14.23 -15.54 -53.13
CA LYS A 655 -14.68 -16.90 -53.45
C LYS A 655 -15.66 -17.50 -52.42
N ASN A 656 -16.14 -16.72 -51.44
CA ASN A 656 -16.98 -17.16 -50.31
C ASN A 656 -16.32 -18.21 -49.38
N GLU A 657 -14.99 -18.31 -49.37
CA GLU A 657 -14.26 -19.12 -48.40
C GLU A 657 -13.99 -18.34 -47.13
N VAL A 658 -14.10 -19.01 -45.98
CA VAL A 658 -13.87 -18.42 -44.66
C VAL A 658 -12.37 -18.20 -44.44
N GLN A 659 -11.97 -16.93 -44.37
CA GLN A 659 -10.59 -16.51 -44.13
C GLN A 659 -10.30 -16.34 -42.64
N ALA A 660 -11.24 -15.76 -41.88
CA ALA A 660 -11.10 -15.54 -40.45
C ALA A 660 -12.46 -15.58 -39.74
N LEU A 661 -12.43 -15.93 -38.46
CA LEU A 661 -13.60 -16.09 -37.61
C LEU A 661 -13.37 -15.41 -36.26
N TYR A 662 -14.26 -14.49 -35.90
CA TYR A 662 -14.18 -13.69 -34.68
C TYR A 662 -15.40 -13.97 -33.80
N SER A 663 -15.18 -14.57 -32.63
CA SER A 663 -16.24 -14.75 -31.63
C SER A 663 -16.55 -13.44 -30.92
N ILE A 664 -17.81 -13.05 -30.89
CA ILE A 664 -18.26 -11.80 -30.27
C ILE A 664 -18.82 -12.12 -28.87
N PRO A 665 -18.24 -11.55 -27.79
CA PRO A 665 -18.72 -11.80 -26.44
C PRO A 665 -20.04 -11.09 -26.16
N SER A 666 -20.78 -11.59 -25.17
CA SER A 666 -21.98 -10.93 -24.65
C SER A 666 -21.63 -9.54 -24.08
N GLY A 667 -22.45 -8.54 -24.40
CA GLY A 667 -22.24 -7.14 -24.08
C GLY A 667 -21.39 -6.37 -25.10
N ALA A 668 -20.88 -7.01 -26.16
CA ALA A 668 -20.20 -6.29 -27.23
C ALA A 668 -21.19 -5.63 -28.20
N HIS A 669 -20.83 -4.44 -28.68
CA HIS A 669 -21.56 -3.68 -29.68
C HIS A 669 -20.97 -3.99 -31.05
N ILE A 670 -21.79 -4.53 -31.95
CA ILE A 670 -21.40 -4.85 -33.32
C ILE A 670 -21.49 -3.58 -34.16
N VAL A 671 -20.37 -3.19 -34.78
CA VAL A 671 -20.27 -1.94 -35.56
C VAL A 671 -20.54 -2.20 -37.05
N VAL A 672 -20.13 -3.36 -37.55
CA VAL A 672 -20.25 -3.72 -38.98
C VAL A 672 -21.61 -4.32 -39.31
N LYS A 673 -22.10 -4.14 -40.54
CA LYS A 673 -23.33 -4.78 -41.06
C LYS A 673 -23.01 -6.11 -41.75
N ASP A 674 -23.97 -7.03 -41.77
CA ASP A 674 -23.85 -8.25 -42.55
C ASP A 674 -23.67 -7.91 -44.04
N GLY A 675 -22.70 -8.55 -44.69
CA GLY A 675 -22.31 -8.29 -46.07
C GLY A 675 -21.44 -7.05 -46.33
N GLN A 676 -21.04 -6.30 -45.30
CA GLN A 676 -20.12 -5.16 -45.42
C GLN A 676 -18.71 -5.63 -45.82
N LYS A 677 -18.02 -4.88 -46.69
CA LYS A 677 -16.60 -5.10 -46.99
C LYS A 677 -15.74 -4.43 -45.91
N VAL A 678 -14.79 -5.16 -45.37
CA VAL A 678 -13.83 -4.70 -44.35
C VAL A 678 -12.41 -4.99 -44.80
N ALA A 679 -11.47 -4.13 -44.43
CA ALA A 679 -10.03 -4.28 -44.63
C ALA A 679 -9.34 -4.74 -43.34
N GLY A 680 -8.15 -5.33 -43.46
CA GLY A 680 -7.29 -5.65 -42.30
C GLY A 680 -7.08 -4.43 -41.40
N GLY A 681 -7.34 -4.58 -40.09
CA GLY A 681 -7.32 -3.52 -39.09
C GLY A 681 -8.65 -2.78 -38.88
N ASP A 682 -9.73 -3.16 -39.57
CA ASP A 682 -11.06 -2.58 -39.33
C ASP A 682 -11.71 -3.09 -38.05
N LEU A 683 -12.45 -2.19 -37.38
CA LEU A 683 -13.22 -2.49 -36.17
C LEU A 683 -14.50 -3.23 -36.54
N ILE A 684 -14.60 -4.49 -36.10
CA ILE A 684 -15.77 -5.34 -36.33
C ILE A 684 -16.80 -5.13 -35.20
N ALA A 685 -16.31 -5.15 -33.96
CA ALA A 685 -17.12 -4.96 -32.77
C ALA A 685 -16.29 -4.29 -31.68
N LYS A 686 -16.94 -3.60 -30.76
CA LYS A 686 -16.32 -3.02 -29.58
C LYS A 686 -16.94 -3.62 -28.34
N THR A 687 -16.11 -4.11 -27.42
CA THR A 687 -16.61 -4.50 -26.10
C THR A 687 -16.35 -3.33 -25.17
N PRO A 688 -17.37 -2.68 -24.61
CA PRO A 688 -17.13 -1.75 -23.51
C PRO A 688 -16.41 -2.54 -22.43
N ARG A 689 -15.23 -2.08 -22.02
CA ARG A 689 -14.62 -2.63 -20.82
C ARG A 689 -15.65 -2.38 -19.75
N LYS A 690 -16.21 -3.44 -19.16
CA LYS A 690 -16.83 -3.30 -17.84
C LYS A 690 -15.75 -2.59 -17.06
N THR A 691 -16.02 -1.33 -16.74
CA THR A 691 -15.11 -0.51 -15.95
C THR A 691 -14.68 -1.46 -14.86
N ILE A 692 -13.37 -1.68 -14.72
CA ILE A 692 -12.86 -2.14 -13.43
C ILE A 692 -13.57 -1.17 -12.50
N LYS A 693 -14.62 -1.63 -11.81
CA LYS A 693 -15.32 -0.83 -10.81
C LYS A 693 -14.15 -0.30 -10.05
N THR A 694 -13.93 1.02 -10.17
CA THR A 694 -12.75 1.76 -9.70
C THR A 694 -12.16 0.92 -8.61
N LYS A 695 -10.94 0.33 -8.73
CA LYS A 695 -10.34 -0.52 -7.68
C LYS A 695 -10.74 0.13 -6.37
N ASP A 696 -11.72 -0.46 -5.68
CA ASP A 696 -12.66 0.34 -4.88
C ASP A 696 -11.86 1.02 -3.80
N ILE A 697 -11.60 2.32 -3.98
CA ILE A 697 -10.81 3.13 -3.05
C ILE A 697 -11.49 3.04 -1.67
N THR A 698 -12.81 2.82 -1.66
CA THR A 698 -13.64 2.67 -0.46
C THR A 698 -13.72 1.23 0.09
N GLY A 699 -13.17 0.24 -0.62
CA GLY A 699 -13.23 -1.19 -0.32
C GLY A 699 -11.91 -1.85 0.09
N GLY A 700 -10.82 -1.07 0.28
CA GLY A 700 -9.49 -1.60 0.60
C GLY A 700 -9.48 -2.58 1.78
N LEU A 701 -10.08 -2.22 2.92
CA LEU A 701 -10.15 -3.10 4.08
C LEU A 701 -10.99 -4.38 3.84
N PRO A 702 -12.20 -4.32 3.24
CA PRO A 702 -12.93 -5.53 2.83
C PRO A 702 -12.10 -6.51 1.99
N ARG A 703 -11.28 -6.01 1.06
CA ARG A 703 -10.39 -6.86 0.25
C ARG A 703 -9.29 -7.50 1.09
N VAL A 704 -8.65 -6.74 1.98
CA VAL A 704 -7.65 -7.27 2.92
C VAL A 704 -8.26 -8.34 3.83
N ALA A 705 -9.47 -8.09 4.35
CA ALA A 705 -10.20 -9.05 5.17
C ALA A 705 -10.59 -10.31 4.38
N GLU A 706 -10.98 -10.18 3.11
CA GLU A 706 -11.26 -11.31 2.21
C GLU A 706 -10.03 -12.21 2.03
N LEU A 707 -8.86 -11.61 1.82
CA LEU A 707 -7.58 -12.30 1.66
C LEU A 707 -7.16 -13.03 2.95
N PHE A 708 -7.21 -12.36 4.11
CA PHE A 708 -6.88 -12.99 5.39
C PHE A 708 -7.88 -14.07 5.82
N GLU A 709 -9.14 -13.97 5.43
CA GLU A 709 -10.13 -15.04 5.67
C GLU A 709 -10.07 -16.15 4.62
N ALA A 710 -9.16 -16.05 3.64
CA ALA A 710 -9.04 -16.97 2.52
C ALA A 710 -10.40 -17.27 1.85
N ARG A 711 -11.25 -16.25 1.73
CA ARG A 711 -12.59 -16.41 1.15
C ARG A 711 -12.49 -16.60 -0.36
N ARG A 712 -13.41 -17.39 -0.91
CA ARG A 712 -13.53 -17.50 -2.37
C ARG A 712 -14.18 -16.22 -2.90
N PRO A 713 -13.55 -15.54 -3.88
CA PRO A 713 -14.15 -14.38 -4.52
C PRO A 713 -15.49 -14.70 -5.17
N LYS A 714 -16.37 -13.70 -5.24
CA LYS A 714 -17.71 -13.85 -5.87
C LYS A 714 -17.61 -14.21 -7.35
N ASP A 715 -16.59 -13.70 -8.02
CA ASP A 715 -16.35 -13.90 -9.45
C ASP A 715 -14.89 -14.32 -9.69
N PRO A 716 -14.55 -15.60 -9.44
CA PRO A 716 -13.16 -16.04 -9.42
C PRO A 716 -12.58 -16.22 -10.83
N ALA A 717 -11.29 -15.89 -10.99
CA ALA A 717 -10.52 -16.34 -12.14
C ALA A 717 -10.32 -17.86 -12.10
N ILE A 718 -10.28 -18.47 -13.29
CA ILE A 718 -9.92 -19.87 -13.47
C ILE A 718 -8.47 -19.92 -13.94
N ILE A 719 -7.61 -20.65 -13.22
CA ILE A 719 -6.20 -20.87 -13.58
C ILE A 719 -6.01 -22.25 -14.21
N SER A 720 -5.00 -22.39 -15.06
CA SER A 720 -4.60 -23.71 -15.58
C SER A 720 -3.87 -24.52 -14.50
N GLU A 721 -4.27 -25.75 -14.24
CA GLU A 721 -3.59 -26.71 -13.35
C GLU A 721 -2.39 -27.41 -14.00
N ILE A 722 -2.29 -27.40 -15.33
CA ILE A 722 -1.22 -28.06 -16.08
C ILE A 722 -0.64 -27.15 -17.15
N ASP A 723 0.63 -27.37 -17.47
CA ASP A 723 1.26 -26.80 -18.66
C ASP A 723 0.71 -27.51 -19.91
N GLY A 724 0.45 -26.76 -20.98
CA GLY A 724 0.02 -27.39 -22.22
C GLY A 724 -0.48 -26.43 -23.29
N VAL A 725 -1.06 -27.03 -24.33
CA VAL A 725 -1.67 -26.32 -25.45
C VAL A 725 -3.19 -26.29 -25.25
N VAL A 726 -3.80 -25.14 -25.48
CA VAL A 726 -5.23 -24.92 -25.32
C VAL A 726 -6.01 -25.44 -26.55
N GLU A 727 -7.00 -26.28 -26.30
CA GLU A 727 -7.99 -26.79 -27.26
C GLU A 727 -9.40 -26.44 -26.75
N PHE A 728 -10.35 -26.26 -27.66
CA PHE A 728 -11.76 -26.06 -27.30
C PHE A 728 -12.55 -27.34 -27.58
N GLY A 729 -13.26 -27.84 -26.57
CA GLY A 729 -14.17 -28.97 -26.70
C GLY A 729 -15.63 -28.52 -26.95
N PRO A 730 -16.53 -29.45 -27.29
CA PRO A 730 -17.95 -29.15 -27.41
C PRO A 730 -18.52 -28.65 -26.08
N SER A 731 -19.37 -27.63 -26.15
CA SER A 731 -20.04 -27.02 -25.01
C SER A 731 -20.87 -28.05 -24.24
N LYS A 732 -20.84 -28.01 -22.90
CA LYS A 732 -21.60 -28.96 -22.06
C LYS A 732 -22.46 -28.16 -21.09
N LYS A 733 -23.78 -28.39 -21.10
CA LYS A 733 -24.76 -27.68 -20.23
C LYS A 733 -24.66 -26.14 -20.30
N GLY A 734 -24.43 -25.56 -21.48
CA GLY A 734 -24.33 -24.10 -21.65
C GLY A 734 -23.06 -23.49 -21.03
N GLN A 735 -22.01 -24.28 -20.85
CA GLN A 735 -20.66 -23.83 -20.46
C GLN A 735 -19.66 -24.19 -21.57
N ARG A 736 -18.76 -23.25 -21.88
CA ARG A 736 -17.66 -23.45 -22.83
C ARG A 736 -16.62 -24.37 -22.20
N ARG A 737 -16.15 -25.35 -22.96
CA ARG A 737 -15.16 -26.32 -22.49
C ARG A 737 -13.79 -25.99 -23.06
N VAL A 738 -12.86 -25.61 -22.18
CA VAL A 738 -11.46 -25.37 -22.52
C VAL A 738 -10.66 -26.57 -22.04
N ILE A 739 -9.91 -27.19 -22.94
CA ILE A 739 -9.09 -28.37 -22.68
C ILE A 739 -7.65 -27.94 -22.81
N VAL A 740 -6.86 -28.08 -21.76
CA VAL A 740 -5.40 -27.92 -21.86
C VAL A 740 -4.80 -29.32 -21.98
N LYS A 741 -3.98 -29.53 -23.00
CA LYS A 741 -3.30 -30.81 -23.25
C LYS A 741 -1.79 -30.61 -23.23
N ASN A 742 -1.11 -31.35 -22.37
CA ASN A 742 0.34 -31.37 -22.37
C ASN A 742 0.85 -32.35 -23.44
N PRO A 743 1.59 -31.89 -24.46
CA PRO A 743 2.06 -32.77 -25.54
C PRO A 743 3.16 -33.74 -25.10
N GLN A 744 3.86 -33.49 -23.99
CA GLN A 744 4.95 -34.35 -23.50
C GLN A 744 4.43 -35.43 -22.55
N THR A 745 3.49 -35.10 -21.66
CA THR A 745 2.98 -36.04 -20.65
C THR A 745 1.65 -36.70 -21.03
N ASN A 746 1.04 -36.30 -22.16
CA ASN A 746 -0.31 -36.69 -22.58
C ASN A 746 -1.43 -36.42 -21.55
N MET A 747 -1.14 -35.65 -20.50
CA MET A 747 -2.14 -35.22 -19.52
C MET A 747 -3.09 -34.21 -20.16
N LYS A 748 -4.40 -34.41 -19.94
CA LYS A 748 -5.45 -33.49 -20.37
C LYS A 748 -6.25 -33.01 -19.16
N LYS A 749 -6.47 -31.70 -19.07
CA LYS A 749 -7.33 -31.09 -18.05
C LYS A 749 -8.41 -30.25 -18.72
N GLU A 750 -9.63 -30.39 -18.23
CA GLU A 750 -10.80 -29.73 -18.79
C GLU A 750 -11.33 -28.68 -17.81
N TYR A 751 -11.56 -27.47 -18.31
CA TYR A 751 -12.12 -26.33 -17.58
C TYR A 751 -13.47 -25.96 -18.17
N LEU A 752 -14.48 -25.84 -17.31
CA LEU A 752 -15.81 -25.42 -17.69
C LEU A 752 -15.99 -23.94 -17.39
N ILE A 753 -16.27 -23.17 -18.43
CA ILE A 753 -16.32 -21.71 -18.39
C ILE A 753 -17.75 -21.25 -18.66
N PRO A 754 -18.37 -20.46 -17.75
CA PRO A 754 -19.70 -19.90 -17.99
C PRO A 754 -19.77 -19.14 -19.32
N HIS A 755 -20.86 -19.30 -20.07
CA HIS A 755 -21.11 -18.48 -21.26
C HIS A 755 -21.14 -16.98 -20.87
N GLY A 756 -20.58 -16.13 -21.73
CA GLY A 756 -20.48 -14.67 -21.50
C GLY A 756 -19.18 -14.18 -20.85
N LYS A 757 -18.34 -15.08 -20.33
CA LYS A 757 -17.02 -14.72 -19.79
C LYS A 757 -15.98 -14.55 -20.90
N HIS A 758 -15.17 -13.50 -20.80
CA HIS A 758 -14.06 -13.24 -21.72
C HIS A 758 -12.88 -14.17 -21.38
N LEU A 759 -12.23 -14.69 -22.42
CA LEU A 759 -11.11 -15.62 -22.31
C LEU A 759 -9.81 -14.88 -22.63
N ASN A 760 -8.80 -15.12 -21.79
CA ASN A 760 -7.45 -14.61 -21.98
C ASN A 760 -6.63 -15.46 -22.95
N VAL A 761 -7.09 -16.68 -23.22
CA VAL A 761 -6.39 -17.69 -24.02
C VAL A 761 -7.18 -18.09 -25.26
N TYR A 762 -6.47 -18.36 -26.35
CA TYR A 762 -6.99 -18.79 -27.64
C TYR A 762 -6.60 -20.24 -27.97
N LYS A 763 -7.20 -20.77 -29.04
CA LYS A 763 -6.89 -22.12 -29.52
C LYS A 763 -5.43 -22.16 -29.96
N ASN A 764 -4.72 -23.20 -29.54
CA ASN A 764 -3.28 -23.42 -29.77
C ASN A 764 -2.34 -22.51 -28.95
N ASP A 765 -2.84 -21.71 -28.02
CA ASP A 765 -1.96 -21.00 -27.09
C ASP A 765 -1.26 -21.97 -26.14
N LYS A 766 0.01 -21.69 -25.86
CA LYS A 766 0.77 -22.38 -24.81
C LYS A 766 0.50 -21.69 -23.49
N VAL A 767 0.00 -22.45 -22.53
CA VAL A 767 -0.27 -21.98 -21.17
C VAL A 767 0.62 -22.69 -20.18
N VAL A 768 1.02 -21.97 -19.14
CA VAL A 768 1.77 -22.50 -17.99
C VAL A 768 0.82 -22.77 -16.83
N ALA A 769 1.13 -23.75 -15.99
CA ALA A 769 0.43 -24.03 -14.76
C ALA A 769 0.42 -22.78 -13.85
N GLY A 770 -0.75 -22.42 -13.37
CA GLY A 770 -1.03 -21.19 -12.63
C GLY A 770 -1.48 -20.01 -13.49
N GLN A 771 -1.38 -20.08 -14.83
CA GLN A 771 -1.79 -18.99 -15.71
C GLN A 771 -3.32 -18.82 -15.74
N GLN A 772 -3.81 -17.58 -15.65
CA GLN A 772 -5.23 -17.26 -15.72
C GLN A 772 -5.80 -17.47 -17.13
N ILE A 773 -6.87 -18.25 -17.22
CA ILE A 773 -7.66 -18.52 -18.43
C ILE A 773 -8.75 -17.45 -18.61
N ILE A 774 -9.29 -16.95 -17.50
CA ILE A 774 -10.34 -15.92 -17.43
C ILE A 774 -9.87 -14.82 -16.48
N ASP A 775 -10.23 -13.59 -16.79
CA ASP A 775 -10.05 -12.45 -15.90
C ASP A 775 -10.84 -12.59 -14.58
N GLY A 776 -10.21 -12.17 -13.49
CA GLY A 776 -10.83 -12.12 -12.17
C GLY A 776 -9.82 -12.28 -11.03
N PRO A 777 -10.23 -12.05 -9.78
CA PRO A 777 -9.42 -12.37 -8.60
C PRO A 777 -9.15 -13.88 -8.55
N VAL A 778 -7.87 -14.24 -8.39
CA VAL A 778 -7.46 -15.64 -8.26
C VAL A 778 -7.87 -16.19 -6.90
N VAL A 779 -8.32 -17.43 -6.88
CA VAL A 779 -8.66 -18.15 -5.64
C VAL A 779 -7.38 -18.64 -4.96
N PRO A 780 -7.08 -18.23 -3.71
CA PRO A 780 -5.86 -18.65 -3.00
C PRO A 780 -5.69 -20.17 -2.88
N GLN A 781 -6.78 -20.91 -2.68
CA GLN A 781 -6.74 -22.38 -2.59
C GLN A 781 -6.36 -23.06 -3.91
N ASP A 782 -6.70 -22.45 -5.05
CA ASP A 782 -6.31 -22.99 -6.35
C ASP A 782 -4.81 -22.76 -6.58
N ILE A 783 -4.26 -21.62 -6.15
CA ILE A 783 -2.81 -21.36 -6.20
C ILE A 783 -2.05 -22.38 -5.35
N LEU A 784 -2.50 -22.67 -4.12
CA LEU A 784 -1.84 -23.66 -3.27
C LEU A 784 -1.81 -25.05 -3.93
N ARG A 785 -2.92 -25.46 -4.56
CA ARG A 785 -3.05 -26.76 -5.22
C ARG A 785 -2.16 -26.89 -6.46
N VAL A 786 -2.03 -25.82 -7.23
CA VAL A 786 -1.36 -25.85 -8.54
C VAL A 786 0.10 -25.43 -8.45
N SER A 787 0.38 -24.31 -7.78
CA SER A 787 1.68 -23.65 -7.77
C SER A 787 2.46 -23.85 -6.45
N GLY A 788 1.85 -24.49 -5.46
CA GLY A 788 2.47 -24.77 -4.16
C GLY A 788 2.38 -23.63 -3.15
N ASP A 789 2.89 -23.88 -1.94
CA ASP A 789 2.82 -22.96 -0.80
C ASP A 789 3.67 -21.71 -1.02
N LYS A 790 4.89 -21.84 -1.55
CA LYS A 790 5.79 -20.70 -1.82
C LYS A 790 5.15 -19.65 -2.72
N LYS A 791 4.50 -20.07 -3.82
CA LYS A 791 3.85 -19.14 -4.75
C LYS A 791 2.60 -18.50 -4.13
N LEU A 792 1.84 -19.26 -3.34
CA LEU A 792 0.71 -18.71 -2.61
C LEU A 792 1.16 -17.65 -1.58
N GLN A 793 2.23 -17.92 -0.82
CA GLN A 793 2.75 -16.99 0.16
C GLN A 793 3.17 -15.66 -0.49
N GLU A 794 3.93 -15.74 -1.58
CA GLU A 794 4.34 -14.57 -2.37
C GLU A 794 3.11 -13.77 -2.87
N TYR A 795 2.11 -14.47 -3.42
CA TYR A 795 0.87 -13.85 -3.88
C TYR A 795 0.12 -13.12 -2.76
N LEU A 796 -0.09 -13.78 -1.60
CA LEU A 796 -0.80 -13.17 -0.47
C LEU A 796 -0.08 -11.95 0.08
N VAL A 797 1.24 -12.02 0.24
CA VAL A 797 2.04 -10.89 0.73
C VAL A 797 1.93 -9.72 -0.25
N ASN A 798 2.11 -9.96 -1.55
CA ASN A 798 2.07 -8.91 -2.56
C ASN A 798 0.67 -8.27 -2.70
N GLU A 799 -0.40 -9.06 -2.77
CA GLU A 799 -1.78 -8.54 -2.91
C GLU A 799 -2.20 -7.71 -1.70
N ILE A 800 -1.92 -8.17 -0.47
CA ILE A 800 -2.27 -7.42 0.74
C ILE A 800 -1.46 -6.12 0.80
N GLN A 801 -0.18 -6.20 0.48
CA GLN A 801 0.72 -5.06 0.49
C GLN A 801 0.36 -4.02 -0.58
N GLU A 802 -0.07 -4.45 -1.77
CA GLU A 802 -0.56 -3.56 -2.83
C GLU A 802 -1.74 -2.71 -2.33
N VAL A 803 -2.68 -3.31 -1.58
CA VAL A 803 -3.82 -2.56 -1.03
C VAL A 803 -3.37 -1.48 -0.04
N TYR A 804 -2.41 -1.77 0.84
CA TYR A 804 -1.86 -0.76 1.75
C TYR A 804 -1.06 0.32 1.02
N ARG A 805 -0.25 -0.06 0.02
CA ARG A 805 0.55 0.88 -0.79
C ARG A 805 -0.32 1.81 -1.62
N PHE A 806 -1.37 1.29 -2.24
CA PHE A 806 -2.32 2.09 -3.02
C PHE A 806 -2.97 3.20 -2.18
N GLN A 807 -3.05 3.00 -0.86
CA GLN A 807 -3.57 3.98 0.10
C GLN A 807 -2.46 4.85 0.74
N GLY A 808 -1.23 4.74 0.27
CA GLY A 808 -0.07 5.49 0.76
C GLY A 808 0.43 5.05 2.13
N VAL A 809 0.07 3.84 2.59
CA VAL A 809 0.56 3.29 3.86
C VAL A 809 1.74 2.36 3.59
N LYS A 810 2.89 2.67 4.18
CA LYS A 810 4.10 1.83 4.11
C LYS A 810 4.14 0.87 5.31
N ILE A 811 4.04 -0.42 5.03
CA ILE A 811 4.23 -1.53 5.99
C ILE A 811 5.37 -2.41 5.50
N ASN A 812 6.21 -2.93 6.40
CA ASN A 812 7.24 -3.90 6.01
C ASN A 812 6.63 -5.29 5.77
N ASP A 813 7.05 -5.96 4.68
CA ASP A 813 6.57 -7.28 4.27
C ASP A 813 6.62 -8.33 5.41
N LYS A 814 7.58 -8.21 6.36
CA LYS A 814 7.78 -9.16 7.47
C LYS A 814 6.54 -9.33 8.35
N HIS A 815 5.74 -8.27 8.50
CA HIS A 815 4.54 -8.31 9.33
C HIS A 815 3.45 -9.15 8.67
N ILE A 816 3.27 -9.02 7.35
CA ILE A 816 2.31 -9.81 6.59
C ILE A 816 2.79 -11.27 6.52
N GLU A 817 4.09 -11.49 6.33
CA GLU A 817 4.70 -12.83 6.35
C GLU A 817 4.38 -13.60 7.64
N VAL A 818 4.38 -12.94 8.81
CA VAL A 818 4.01 -13.55 10.10
C VAL A 818 2.59 -14.09 10.07
N ILE A 819 1.63 -13.31 9.56
CA ILE A 819 0.22 -13.73 9.49
C ILE A 819 0.03 -14.84 8.47
N VAL A 820 0.63 -14.70 7.28
CA VAL A 820 0.55 -15.71 6.20
C VAL A 820 1.16 -17.04 6.65
N ARG A 821 2.24 -17.02 7.45
CA ARG A 821 2.79 -18.23 8.07
C ARG A 821 1.76 -18.94 8.95
N GLN A 822 1.00 -18.20 9.77
CA GLN A 822 -0.03 -18.80 10.62
C GLN A 822 -1.20 -19.38 9.81
N MET A 823 -1.57 -18.76 8.68
CA MET A 823 -2.60 -19.26 7.78
C MET A 823 -2.24 -20.61 7.12
N LEU A 824 -0.93 -20.89 6.98
CA LEU A 824 -0.36 -22.12 6.41
C LEU A 824 0.28 -23.03 7.48
N LYS A 825 -0.11 -22.90 8.74
CA LYS A 825 0.45 -23.70 9.83
C LYS A 825 -0.02 -25.16 9.85
N LYS A 826 -1.16 -25.47 9.22
CA LYS A 826 -1.80 -26.80 9.29
C LYS A 826 -1.65 -27.61 8.01
N VAL A 827 -1.47 -28.92 8.18
CA VAL A 827 -1.53 -29.93 7.12
C VAL A 827 -2.69 -30.90 7.38
N ARG A 828 -3.29 -31.45 6.33
CA ARG A 828 -4.32 -32.49 6.41
C ARG A 828 -3.72 -33.81 5.98
N ILE A 829 -3.85 -34.82 6.84
CA ILE A 829 -3.34 -36.17 6.59
C ILE A 829 -4.15 -36.82 5.48
N ASP A 830 -3.48 -37.30 4.43
CA ASP A 830 -4.08 -38.05 3.33
C ASP A 830 -3.90 -39.56 3.57
N GLU A 831 -2.70 -39.99 3.98
CA GLU A 831 -2.41 -41.36 4.39
C GLU A 831 -1.64 -41.37 5.71
N SER A 832 -2.04 -42.23 6.66
CA SER A 832 -1.43 -42.30 7.99
C SER A 832 -0.07 -43.01 8.01
N GLY A 833 0.24 -43.84 7.02
CA GLY A 833 1.41 -44.73 7.08
C GLY A 833 1.40 -45.56 8.37
N ASP A 834 2.57 -45.63 9.03
CA ASP A 834 2.76 -46.26 10.35
C ASP A 834 2.72 -45.24 11.51
N THR A 835 2.22 -44.03 11.29
CA THR A 835 2.01 -43.02 12.35
C THR A 835 0.66 -43.21 13.05
N ASP A 836 0.51 -42.61 14.23
CA ASP A 836 -0.76 -42.59 14.98
C ASP A 836 -1.80 -41.59 14.42
N PHE A 837 -1.54 -41.01 13.24
CA PHE A 837 -2.44 -40.01 12.66
C PHE A 837 -3.68 -40.62 12.01
N LEU A 838 -4.79 -39.90 12.10
CA LEU A 838 -6.04 -40.26 11.43
C LEU A 838 -6.14 -39.58 10.07
N VAL A 839 -6.60 -40.32 9.06
CA VAL A 839 -6.86 -39.78 7.72
C VAL A 839 -7.91 -38.67 7.80
N GLY A 840 -7.61 -37.53 7.17
CA GLY A 840 -8.44 -36.33 7.20
C GLY A 840 -8.24 -35.41 8.41
N MET A 841 -7.47 -35.84 9.42
CA MET A 841 -7.13 -35.00 10.57
C MET A 841 -6.26 -33.81 10.15
N GLN A 842 -6.50 -32.65 10.77
CA GLN A 842 -5.66 -31.46 10.60
C GLN A 842 -4.71 -31.34 11.78
N ILE A 843 -3.41 -31.32 11.50
CA ILE A 843 -2.36 -31.18 12.51
C ILE A 843 -1.38 -30.08 12.13
N ASP A 844 -0.61 -29.61 13.11
CA ASP A 844 0.47 -28.68 12.88
C ASP A 844 1.55 -29.28 11.95
N LYS A 845 2.02 -28.47 10.99
CA LYS A 845 3.05 -28.87 10.02
C LYS A 845 4.34 -29.33 10.70
N ILE A 846 4.75 -28.68 11.79
CA ILE A 846 6.01 -29.00 12.49
C ILE A 846 5.87 -30.36 13.18
N LYS A 847 4.79 -30.58 13.94
CA LYS A 847 4.51 -31.87 14.59
C LYS A 847 4.39 -33.02 13.59
N PHE A 848 3.79 -32.77 12.42
CA PHE A 848 3.74 -33.75 11.35
C PHE A 848 5.13 -34.15 10.84
N LEU A 849 6.03 -33.17 10.66
CA LEU A 849 7.40 -33.42 10.21
C LEU A 849 8.21 -34.17 11.27
N GLU A 850 8.10 -33.78 12.55
CA GLU A 850 8.76 -34.44 13.68
C GLU A 850 8.36 -35.92 13.79
N GLU A 851 7.07 -36.22 13.76
CA GLU A 851 6.60 -37.61 13.87
C GLU A 851 7.02 -38.45 12.65
N ASN A 852 6.99 -37.86 11.46
CA ASN A 852 7.49 -38.53 10.26
C ASN A 852 8.98 -38.83 10.31
N GLU A 853 9.81 -37.91 10.81
CA GLU A 853 11.24 -38.15 11.01
C GLU A 853 11.47 -39.23 12.07
N HIS A 854 10.65 -39.27 13.13
CA HIS A 854 10.69 -40.31 14.15
C HIS A 854 10.34 -41.70 13.59
N ILE A 855 9.27 -41.83 12.81
CA ILE A 855 8.89 -43.10 12.16
C ILE A 855 9.92 -43.53 11.11
N LYS A 856 10.47 -42.61 10.32
CA LYS A 856 11.56 -42.92 9.38
C LYS A 856 12.79 -43.48 10.10
N LYS A 857 13.17 -42.91 11.25
CA LYS A 857 14.28 -43.42 12.08
C LYS A 857 14.00 -44.83 12.62
N LYS A 858 12.74 -45.17 12.84
CA LYS A 858 12.29 -46.53 13.21
C LYS A 858 12.17 -47.48 12.01
N GLY A 859 12.37 -47.01 10.78
CA GLY A 859 12.25 -47.80 9.55
C GLY A 859 10.81 -48.03 9.06
N GLY A 860 9.83 -47.32 9.63
CA GLY A 860 8.42 -47.38 9.21
C GLY A 860 8.10 -46.48 8.02
N LYS A 861 6.89 -46.61 7.48
CA LYS A 861 6.37 -45.74 6.41
C LYS A 861 5.85 -44.43 7.00
N PRO A 862 6.39 -43.27 6.60
CA PRO A 862 5.89 -41.98 7.06
C PRO A 862 4.48 -41.70 6.53
N ALA A 863 3.73 -40.86 7.23
CA ALA A 863 2.44 -40.35 6.79
C ALA A 863 2.59 -39.35 5.62
N SER A 864 1.58 -39.30 4.75
CA SER A 864 1.47 -38.29 3.69
C SER A 864 0.38 -37.27 4.04
N ALA A 865 0.62 -36.00 3.71
CA ALA A 865 -0.30 -34.93 4.04
C ALA A 865 -0.26 -33.82 2.99
N THR A 866 -1.42 -33.18 2.77
CA THR A 866 -1.56 -32.02 1.91
C THR A 866 -1.65 -30.75 2.76
N GLN A 867 -0.91 -29.71 2.35
CA GLN A 867 -0.94 -28.40 2.97
C GLN A 867 -2.35 -27.78 2.87
N VAL A 868 -2.85 -27.19 3.96
CA VAL A 868 -4.16 -26.52 3.97
C VAL A 868 -3.98 -25.03 4.25
N LEU A 869 -4.71 -24.20 3.48
CA LEU A 869 -4.87 -22.77 3.76
C LEU A 869 -6.11 -22.55 4.61
N LEU A 870 -5.94 -22.01 5.81
CA LEU A 870 -7.03 -21.61 6.70
C LEU A 870 -7.11 -20.09 6.80
N GLY A 871 -8.33 -19.55 6.76
CA GLY A 871 -8.56 -18.15 7.10
C GLY A 871 -8.29 -17.89 8.57
N ILE A 872 -7.94 -16.64 8.92
CA ILE A 872 -7.53 -16.25 10.28
C ILE A 872 -8.54 -16.67 11.37
N THR A 873 -9.85 -16.57 11.13
CA THR A 873 -10.86 -16.97 12.13
C THR A 873 -10.80 -18.47 12.41
N LYS A 874 -10.63 -19.31 11.37
CA LYS A 874 -10.52 -20.77 11.54
C LYS A 874 -9.17 -21.17 12.13
N ALA A 875 -8.10 -20.46 11.75
CA ALA A 875 -6.78 -20.68 12.32
C ALA A 875 -6.79 -20.42 13.84
N ALA A 876 -7.38 -19.31 14.29
CA ALA A 876 -7.51 -18.96 15.72
C ALA A 876 -8.33 -19.97 16.53
N LEU A 877 -9.36 -20.59 15.95
CA LEU A 877 -10.16 -21.63 16.64
C LEU A 877 -9.47 -23.00 16.69
N SER A 878 -8.40 -23.20 15.91
CA SER A 878 -7.66 -24.47 15.82
C SER A 878 -6.29 -24.41 16.51
N THR A 879 -6.11 -23.45 17.43
CA THR A 879 -4.95 -23.35 18.32
C THR A 879 -4.91 -24.54 19.27
N GLU A 880 -3.72 -24.82 19.81
CA GLU A 880 -3.54 -25.93 20.76
C GLU A 880 -4.09 -25.57 22.15
N SER A 881 -3.92 -24.31 22.57
CA SER A 881 -4.52 -23.80 23.79
C SER A 881 -6.04 -23.67 23.62
N PHE A 882 -6.79 -24.49 24.36
CA PHE A 882 -8.24 -24.38 24.41
C PHE A 882 -8.67 -23.17 25.26
N ILE A 883 -7.84 -22.72 26.20
CA ILE A 883 -8.09 -21.52 27.01
C ILE A 883 -8.07 -20.28 26.10
N SER A 884 -7.06 -20.16 25.24
CA SER A 884 -6.97 -19.08 24.25
C SER A 884 -8.14 -19.14 23.26
N ALA A 885 -8.43 -20.31 22.69
CA ALA A 885 -9.54 -20.47 21.73
C ALA A 885 -10.91 -20.13 22.35
N ALA A 886 -11.17 -20.54 23.60
CA ALA A 886 -12.43 -20.32 24.29
C ALA A 886 -12.73 -18.82 24.53
N SER A 887 -11.68 -18.00 24.67
CA SER A 887 -11.81 -16.54 24.83
C SER A 887 -12.19 -15.79 23.55
N PHE A 888 -12.03 -16.44 22.39
CA PHE A 888 -12.21 -15.80 21.09
C PHE A 888 -13.66 -15.85 20.63
N GLN A 889 -14.13 -17.04 20.19
CA GLN A 889 -15.48 -17.30 19.68
C GLN A 889 -15.88 -18.76 19.90
N GLU A 890 -17.18 -19.07 19.77
CA GLU A 890 -17.72 -20.43 19.90
C GLU A 890 -17.32 -21.15 21.21
N THR A 891 -17.23 -20.41 22.32
CA THR A 891 -16.74 -20.88 23.63
C THR A 891 -17.34 -22.23 24.05
N THR A 892 -18.66 -22.41 23.93
CA THR A 892 -19.34 -23.67 24.27
C THR A 892 -18.81 -24.86 23.48
N ARG A 893 -18.59 -24.69 22.17
CA ARG A 893 -18.09 -25.74 21.30
C ARG A 893 -16.66 -26.10 21.67
N VAL A 894 -15.80 -25.09 21.88
CA VAL A 894 -14.39 -25.28 22.25
C VAL A 894 -14.26 -26.01 23.57
N LEU A 895 -15.02 -25.59 24.60
CA LEU A 895 -14.99 -26.23 25.92
C LEU A 895 -15.57 -27.66 25.89
N THR A 896 -16.61 -27.90 25.09
CA THR A 896 -17.17 -29.26 24.93
C THR A 896 -16.16 -30.21 24.29
N ASP A 897 -15.47 -29.78 23.24
CA ASP A 897 -14.41 -30.56 22.58
C ASP A 897 -13.22 -30.83 23.52
N ALA A 898 -12.80 -29.80 24.27
CA ALA A 898 -11.73 -29.93 25.26
C ALA A 898 -12.09 -30.89 26.40
N ALA A 899 -13.33 -30.81 26.91
CA ALA A 899 -13.83 -31.70 27.96
C ALA A 899 -13.97 -33.14 27.46
N ALA A 900 -14.53 -33.34 26.26
CA ALA A 900 -14.69 -34.67 25.66
C ALA A 900 -13.33 -35.35 25.37
N SER A 901 -12.34 -34.57 24.98
CA SER A 901 -10.99 -35.06 24.65
C SER A 901 -10.04 -35.11 25.85
N GLY A 902 -10.46 -34.62 27.03
CA GLY A 902 -9.58 -34.49 28.20
C GLY A 902 -8.33 -33.63 27.95
N LYS A 903 -8.45 -32.57 27.14
CA LYS A 903 -7.30 -31.73 26.74
C LYS A 903 -6.62 -31.09 27.95
N ARG A 904 -5.29 -31.07 27.93
CA ARG A 904 -4.44 -30.36 28.88
C ARG A 904 -3.77 -29.18 28.18
N ASP A 905 -3.80 -28.01 28.82
CA ASP A 905 -3.12 -26.80 28.35
C ASP A 905 -1.75 -26.67 29.02
N GLU A 906 -0.74 -26.29 28.24
CA GLU A 906 0.64 -26.12 28.72
C GLU A 906 1.02 -24.65 28.99
N LEU A 907 0.12 -23.71 28.76
CA LEU A 907 0.34 -22.28 29.04
C LEU A 907 1.56 -21.68 28.31
N ARG A 908 1.72 -22.00 27.02
CA ARG A 908 2.88 -21.56 26.22
C ARG A 908 2.68 -20.23 25.50
N GLY A 909 1.44 -19.82 25.28
CA GLY A 909 1.05 -18.58 24.62
C GLY A 909 0.80 -17.44 25.60
N LEU A 910 0.58 -16.24 25.05
CA LEU A 910 0.43 -15.02 25.84
C LEU A 910 -0.90 -14.98 26.57
N LYS A 911 -2.01 -15.29 25.88
CA LYS A 911 -3.35 -15.01 26.38
C LYS A 911 -3.76 -15.92 27.52
N GLU A 912 -3.43 -17.19 27.46
CA GLU A 912 -3.72 -18.12 28.54
C GLU A 912 -2.98 -17.75 29.84
N ASN A 913 -1.75 -17.24 29.75
CA ASN A 913 -1.05 -16.69 30.92
C ASN A 913 -1.70 -15.41 31.45
N VAL A 914 -2.17 -14.51 30.56
CA VAL A 914 -2.94 -13.33 30.98
C VAL A 914 -4.23 -13.73 31.71
N ILE A 915 -4.98 -14.71 31.20
CA ILE A 915 -6.23 -15.19 31.82
C ILE A 915 -5.97 -15.82 33.19
N MET A 916 -4.88 -16.58 33.33
CA MET A 916 -4.50 -17.23 34.58
C MET A 916 -3.84 -16.27 35.59
N GLY A 917 -3.49 -15.05 35.18
CA GLY A 917 -2.77 -14.08 36.03
C GLY A 917 -1.27 -14.42 36.20
N HIS A 918 -0.69 -15.16 35.26
CA HIS A 918 0.73 -15.48 35.23
C HIS A 918 1.53 -14.46 34.40
N LEU A 919 2.85 -14.45 34.59
CA LEU A 919 3.76 -13.71 33.72
C LEU A 919 3.71 -14.30 32.30
N ILE A 920 3.51 -13.43 31.30
CA ILE A 920 3.47 -13.85 29.89
C ILE A 920 4.83 -14.41 29.43
N PRO A 921 4.87 -15.41 28.53
CA PRO A 921 6.11 -16.03 28.04
C PRO A 921 6.77 -15.18 26.92
N ALA A 922 6.87 -13.87 27.11
CA ALA A 922 7.51 -12.93 26.21
C ALA A 922 8.13 -11.77 27.00
N GLY A 923 9.08 -11.06 26.37
CA GLY A 923 9.81 -9.96 27.00
C GLY A 923 10.46 -10.39 28.32
N THR A 924 10.25 -9.62 29.38
CA THR A 924 10.77 -9.88 30.74
C THR A 924 10.29 -11.22 31.32
N GLY A 925 9.15 -11.73 30.87
CA GLY A 925 8.61 -13.01 31.29
C GLY A 925 9.11 -14.21 30.46
N PHE A 926 10.01 -14.03 29.49
CA PHE A 926 10.60 -15.13 28.73
C PHE A 926 11.61 -15.92 29.58
N GLU A 927 11.70 -17.24 29.38
CA GLU A 927 12.44 -18.17 30.25
C GLU A 927 13.93 -17.79 30.40
N ALA A 928 14.57 -17.37 29.29
CA ALA A 928 15.96 -16.95 29.30
C ALA A 928 16.23 -15.76 30.24
N HIS A 929 15.24 -14.90 30.48
CA HIS A 929 15.36 -13.77 31.40
C HIS A 929 14.99 -14.13 32.84
N ARG A 930 14.06 -15.07 33.05
CA ARG A 930 13.68 -15.53 34.39
C ARG A 930 14.79 -16.28 35.11
N ASN A 931 15.59 -17.03 34.36
CA ASN A 931 16.65 -17.89 34.91
C ASN A 931 17.97 -17.14 35.16
N ILE A 932 18.00 -15.81 35.00
CA ILE A 932 19.20 -15.01 35.26
C ILE A 932 19.31 -14.78 36.78
N GLU A 933 20.27 -15.46 37.41
CA GLU A 933 20.68 -15.14 38.78
C GLU A 933 21.65 -13.95 38.75
N VAL A 934 21.25 -12.83 39.35
CA VAL A 934 22.15 -11.68 39.54
C VAL A 934 23.14 -12.03 40.64
N GLY A 935 24.37 -12.40 40.25
CA GLY A 935 25.45 -12.58 41.19
C GLY A 935 25.71 -11.27 41.95
N LYS A 936 25.59 -11.29 43.29
CA LYS A 936 26.10 -10.21 44.14
C LYS A 936 27.62 -10.21 44.09
N ASN A 937 28.19 -9.49 43.13
CA ASN A 937 29.57 -9.01 43.19
C ASN A 937 29.66 -7.71 42.39
N LEU A 938 29.38 -6.60 43.08
CA LEU A 938 29.96 -5.29 42.83
C LEU A 938 30.22 -4.65 44.20
#